data_AF-A0A9N9YW02-F1
#
_entry.id   AF-A0A9N9YW02-F1
#
_cell.length_a   1.000
_cell.length_b   1.000
_cell.length_c   1.000
_cell.angle_alpha   90.00
_cell.angle_beta   90.00
_cell.angle_gamma   90.00
#
_symmetry.space_group_name_H-M   'P 1'
#
loop_
_entity.id
_entity.type
_entity.pdbx_description
1 polymer ?
#
loop_
_entity_poly.entity_id
_entity_poly.type
_entity_poly.pdbx_seq_one_letter_code
_entity_poly.pdbx_strand_id
1 'polypeptide(L)'
;MPTMVSLFRKRREAEEITPIPGPPDGESSSIEKLKGLNDFDKIHKLDPNMPIDDLNEIEAAIATGNDEKGFDIEHALMEDNSPYPEVRAVVRNYDVDLPANTVRAWVIGMILCAIGSGVNMLFSLRNPSVAITTYVIQLIAYPIGRGWDLIMPDREWNLFGLKFNLRPGKFNFKEHVIIVAMSNAAYGGGSLYATDVLLAQQLFYHENFGWAFQLLFGITSICTGYGLAGLARRFLVWPASMIWPADLVNCALFYTLHDHSHSDPSKTNGWKIGRYKLFVIIGLAAFVYYWFPGWIFKGLSFFTWICWIAPKNVTVNKLFGGSSGYGLMPISFDWTVYSGFVGSPLIPPFHAIANTLGGTIVFFVFISMGIHFSGTWYADYFPVQSSESYDNTGEVYDVKRILDASNQFNETAYKEYSPLFLSTQFALAYGLSFAAVAAVVIHVALYHGRDLWNQFKMARHQEDDVHMRLMKKYRDAEDWWYAALFIGMMAVSIGVVAGWPTGFPWWAYIVCMLLPIIWLIPIGLIQAMTNVQLGLNVLTEFIIGYMLPGRPLAMMMFKNYGYLCMAQALYFAQDLKLGHYMKVPPRVMFASQLVASIWSAIIQIAVMNWALAKIPDVCDPNQANNYTCPGSRVFFTASIIWGAIGPARIFSGSALYSSLQWFWLVGAIAPIITWLLARRWPKSIWRYVNTPVIFGGPGFIPPATVYIYLCWGSMGMLFNYYIRRRYTGWWLQYNYITSAALDCGLIMSTLVIFFTLYLTEVKHIQWWGNIGALDTLDYNHTAYAAPHLQGQNFGKRHNKTHTLCRRCGRRSLHVQKHECSSCGYPAAKTRKFNWSEKGKRRKTTGTGRMRYLKTVPRKFKNGFQSGEPKNARGLNKVSTEA
;
A
#
# COMPACT_ATOMS: atom_id res chain seq x y z
N MET A 1 36.42 7.40 29.45
CA MET A 1 34.99 7.75 29.36
C MET A 1 34.69 8.17 27.94
N PRO A 2 33.92 7.39 27.15
CA PRO A 2 33.54 7.80 25.81
C PRO A 2 32.48 8.89 25.93
N THR A 3 32.75 10.04 25.34
CA THR A 3 31.84 11.16 25.22
C THR A 3 30.59 10.72 24.45
N MET A 4 29.42 10.76 25.10
CA MET A 4 28.14 10.59 24.41
C MET A 4 28.04 11.62 23.29
N VAL A 5 28.04 11.14 22.05
CA VAL A 5 27.77 11.95 20.86
C VAL A 5 26.37 12.54 21.03
N SER A 6 26.29 13.86 21.13
CA SER A 6 25.03 14.60 21.23
C SER A 6 24.17 14.32 19.98
N LEU A 7 23.04 13.64 20.16
CA LEU A 7 22.02 13.41 19.13
C LEU A 7 21.44 14.72 18.54
N PHE A 8 21.59 15.85 19.23
CA PHE A 8 21.00 17.14 18.85
C PHE A 8 22.07 18.20 18.51
N ARG A 9 21.78 19.04 17.50
CA ARG A 9 22.63 20.18 17.09
C ARG A 9 22.72 21.19 18.25
N LYS A 10 23.94 21.57 18.66
CA LYS A 10 24.14 22.67 19.60
C LYS A 10 23.62 23.96 18.96
N ARG A 11 22.82 24.68 19.73
CA ARG A 11 22.18 25.95 19.38
C ARG A 11 23.28 27.03 19.32
N ARG A 12 23.40 27.73 18.19
CA ARG A 12 24.17 29.00 17.98
C ARG A 12 25.59 28.93 17.40
N GLU A 13 25.78 28.32 16.24
CA GLU A 13 26.84 28.79 15.33
C GLU A 13 26.23 28.98 13.94
N ALA A 14 26.26 30.22 13.45
CA ALA A 14 26.23 30.45 12.02
C ALA A 14 27.58 29.95 11.53
N GLU A 15 27.61 28.90 10.72
CA GLU A 15 28.81 28.60 9.96
C GLU A 15 29.01 29.79 9.03
N GLU A 16 30.03 30.58 9.35
CA GLU A 16 30.60 31.52 8.41
C GLU A 16 31.02 30.69 7.20
N ILE A 17 30.36 30.91 6.06
CA ILE A 17 30.77 30.31 4.79
C ILE A 17 32.04 31.06 4.39
N THR A 18 33.16 30.77 5.04
CA THR A 18 34.43 30.82 4.34
C THR A 18 34.31 29.73 3.28
N PRO A 19 34.49 30.05 1.97
CA PRO A 19 34.85 29.01 1.03
C PRO A 19 35.98 28.24 1.70
N ILE A 20 35.86 26.92 1.81
CA ILE A 20 37.05 26.11 2.05
C ILE A 20 38.03 26.63 1.00
N PRO A 21 39.17 27.26 1.37
CA PRO A 21 40.19 27.54 0.38
C PRO A 21 40.39 26.19 -0.29
N GLY A 22 40.22 26.12 -1.61
CA GLY A 22 40.59 24.91 -2.34
C GLY A 22 41.92 24.44 -1.78
N PRO A 23 42.09 23.15 -1.47
CA PRO A 23 43.31 22.67 -0.85
C PRO A 23 44.47 23.31 -1.64
N PRO A 24 45.43 23.97 -0.95
CA PRO A 24 46.55 24.60 -1.64
C PRO A 24 47.13 23.55 -2.57
N ASP A 25 47.36 23.90 -3.85
CA ASP A 25 47.93 23.02 -4.86
C ASP A 25 49.07 22.20 -4.23
N GLY A 26 48.76 20.95 -3.89
CA GLY A 26 49.50 20.25 -2.85
C GLY A 26 48.73 19.00 -2.40
N GLU A 27 48.95 17.91 -3.12
CA GLU A 27 48.89 16.53 -2.63
C GLU A 27 47.97 16.27 -1.42
N SER A 28 46.65 16.43 -1.59
CA SER A 28 45.74 15.54 -0.86
C SER A 28 46.20 14.12 -1.21
N SER A 29 46.77 13.38 -0.27
CA SER A 29 47.49 12.14 -0.58
C SER A 29 46.67 11.29 -1.54
N SER A 30 47.24 10.91 -2.69
CA SER A 30 46.57 10.06 -3.70
C SER A 30 45.92 8.81 -3.07
N ILE A 31 46.48 8.37 -1.95
CA ILE A 31 45.97 7.30 -1.08
C ILE A 31 44.57 7.60 -0.49
N GLU A 32 44.28 8.83 -0.03
CA GLU A 32 42.97 9.20 0.52
C GLU A 32 41.88 9.23 -0.55
N LYS A 33 42.23 9.66 -1.77
CA LYS A 33 41.33 9.71 -2.93
C LYS A 33 40.99 8.31 -3.46
N LEU A 34 42.00 7.47 -3.66
CA LEU A 34 41.78 6.06 -4.01
C LEU A 34 40.97 5.31 -2.94
N LYS A 35 41.09 5.72 -1.66
CA LYS A 35 40.29 5.16 -0.57
C LYS A 35 38.82 5.60 -0.66
N GLY A 36 38.55 6.87 -1.01
CA GLY A 36 37.20 7.38 -1.31
C GLY A 36 36.54 6.59 -2.45
N LEU A 37 37.23 6.42 -3.58
CA LEU A 37 36.74 5.63 -4.71
C LEU A 37 36.46 4.16 -4.35
N ASN A 38 37.33 3.55 -3.53
CA ASN A 38 37.18 2.16 -3.10
C ASN A 38 35.98 1.99 -2.14
N ASP A 39 35.73 2.98 -1.28
CA ASP A 39 34.56 2.96 -0.40
C ASP A 39 33.28 3.25 -1.20
N PHE A 40 33.33 4.11 -2.22
CA PHE A 40 32.25 4.31 -3.19
C PHE A 40 31.91 3.02 -3.96
N ASP A 41 32.90 2.29 -4.52
CA ASP A 41 32.66 0.99 -5.19
C ASP A 41 31.96 0.02 -4.24
N LYS A 42 32.47 -0.13 -3.00
CA LYS A 42 31.88 -1.07 -2.03
C LYS A 42 30.42 -0.77 -1.70
N ILE A 43 30.07 0.51 -1.58
CA ILE A 43 28.70 0.94 -1.26
C ILE A 43 27.78 0.73 -2.47
N HIS A 44 28.21 1.13 -3.67
CA HIS A 44 27.36 1.14 -4.87
C HIS A 44 27.41 -0.14 -5.71
N LYS A 45 28.24 -1.12 -5.35
CA LYS A 45 28.43 -2.38 -6.10
C LYS A 45 27.13 -3.11 -6.42
N LEU A 46 26.19 -3.13 -5.48
CA LEU A 46 24.90 -3.81 -5.61
C LEU A 46 23.72 -2.85 -5.85
N ASP A 47 23.98 -1.55 -6.04
CA ASP A 47 22.94 -0.55 -6.25
C ASP A 47 22.33 -0.70 -7.66
N PRO A 48 21.07 -1.09 -7.85
CA PRO A 48 20.52 -1.32 -9.19
C PRO A 48 20.39 -0.03 -10.04
N ASN A 49 20.48 1.16 -9.46
CA ASN A 49 20.37 2.43 -10.17
C ASN A 49 21.70 2.97 -10.70
N MET A 50 22.83 2.44 -10.24
CA MET A 50 24.14 2.86 -10.74
C MET A 50 24.48 2.15 -12.08
N PRO A 51 24.82 2.87 -13.16
CA PRO A 51 25.22 2.27 -14.42
C PRO A 51 26.38 1.28 -14.26
N ILE A 52 26.31 0.16 -15.00
CA ILE A 52 27.36 -0.87 -14.96
C ILE A 52 28.66 -0.35 -15.57
N ASP A 53 28.57 0.49 -16.60
CA ASP A 53 29.74 1.04 -17.28
C ASP A 53 30.55 1.95 -16.34
N ASP A 54 29.88 2.84 -15.60
CA ASP A 54 30.51 3.69 -14.58
C ASP A 54 31.22 2.86 -13.49
N LEU A 55 30.60 1.78 -13.02
CA LEU A 55 31.25 0.87 -12.05
C LEU A 55 32.45 0.12 -12.65
N ASN A 56 32.39 -0.25 -13.93
CA ASN A 56 33.52 -0.88 -14.61
C ASN A 56 34.69 0.11 -14.76
N GLU A 57 34.40 1.39 -15.00
CA GLU A 57 35.41 2.45 -15.08
C GLU A 57 36.07 2.71 -13.72
N ILE A 58 35.28 2.77 -12.64
CA ILE A 58 35.77 2.88 -11.26
C ILE A 58 36.65 1.68 -10.91
N GLU A 59 36.19 0.45 -11.18
CA GLU A 59 36.96 -0.78 -10.90
C GLU A 59 38.26 -0.82 -11.72
N ALA A 60 38.24 -0.36 -12.97
CA ALA A 60 39.42 -0.25 -13.80
C ALA A 60 40.41 0.80 -13.26
N ALA A 61 39.94 1.96 -12.79
CA ALA A 61 40.79 2.97 -12.17
C ALA A 61 41.44 2.45 -10.88
N ILE A 62 40.68 1.78 -10.02
CA ILE A 62 41.17 1.16 -8.78
C ILE A 62 42.19 0.05 -9.10
N ALA A 63 41.90 -0.82 -10.07
CA ALA A 63 42.77 -1.94 -10.43
C ALA A 63 44.09 -1.49 -11.09
N THR A 64 44.06 -0.39 -11.84
CA THR A 64 45.25 0.16 -12.50
C THR A 64 46.07 1.07 -11.60
N GLY A 65 45.53 1.51 -10.45
CA GLY A 65 46.18 2.49 -9.58
C GLY A 65 46.45 3.82 -10.28
N ASN A 66 45.63 4.17 -11.28
CA ASN A 66 45.78 5.39 -12.05
C ASN A 66 45.09 6.55 -11.32
N ASP A 67 45.89 7.30 -10.57
CA ASP A 67 45.41 8.40 -9.71
C ASP A 67 44.73 9.53 -10.50
N GLU A 68 45.23 9.87 -11.70
CA GLU A 68 44.64 10.91 -12.55
C GLU A 68 43.26 10.50 -13.05
N LYS A 69 43.14 9.26 -13.56
CA LYS A 69 41.85 8.74 -14.04
C LYS A 69 40.86 8.55 -12.89
N GLY A 70 41.33 8.12 -11.71
CA GLY A 70 40.52 8.03 -10.51
C GLY A 70 39.97 9.40 -10.10
N PHE A 71 40.81 10.43 -10.14
CA PHE A 71 40.44 11.81 -9.82
C PHE A 71 39.39 12.38 -10.79
N ASP A 72 39.56 12.19 -12.10
CA ASP A 72 38.59 12.66 -13.09
C ASP A 72 37.22 12.02 -12.90
N ILE A 73 37.19 10.72 -12.57
CA ILE A 73 35.95 9.97 -12.30
C ILE A 73 35.29 10.46 -11.01
N GLU A 74 36.07 10.64 -9.93
CA GLU A 74 35.57 11.17 -8.66
C GLU A 74 34.97 12.57 -8.83
N HIS A 75 35.69 13.46 -9.51
CA HIS A 75 35.24 14.82 -9.77
C HIS A 75 33.96 14.83 -10.62
N ALA A 76 33.90 14.01 -11.69
CA ALA A 76 32.73 13.95 -12.56
C ALA A 76 31.48 13.33 -11.91
N LEU A 77 31.66 12.34 -11.02
CA LEU A 77 30.56 11.59 -10.41
C LEU A 77 30.14 12.09 -9.02
N MET A 78 31.03 12.74 -8.29
CA MET A 78 30.79 13.19 -6.90
C MET A 78 30.85 14.72 -6.77
N GLU A 79 31.71 15.41 -7.53
CA GLU A 79 31.91 16.85 -7.38
C GLU A 79 31.06 17.71 -8.33
N ASP A 80 31.03 17.42 -9.63
CA ASP A 80 30.37 18.28 -10.63
C ASP A 80 28.86 18.03 -10.74
N ASN A 81 28.43 16.79 -10.55
CA ASN A 81 27.06 16.35 -10.80
C ASN A 81 26.67 15.19 -9.91
N SER A 82 25.38 14.85 -9.91
CA SER A 82 24.90 13.62 -9.28
C SER A 82 25.47 12.38 -10.00
N PRO A 83 25.81 11.30 -9.27
CA PRO A 83 26.24 10.03 -9.86
C PRO A 83 25.12 9.35 -10.64
N TYR A 84 23.86 9.71 -10.39
CA TYR A 84 22.70 9.12 -11.07
C TYR A 84 22.31 9.93 -12.32
N PRO A 85 22.32 9.31 -13.52
CA PRO A 85 21.99 10.00 -14.77
C PRO A 85 20.59 10.64 -14.79
N GLU A 86 19.62 10.01 -14.14
CA GLU A 86 18.24 10.50 -14.04
C GLU A 86 18.15 11.83 -13.30
N VAL A 87 18.91 11.96 -12.21
CA VAL A 87 18.99 13.19 -11.41
C VAL A 87 19.72 14.27 -12.21
N ARG A 88 20.86 13.92 -12.83
CA ARG A 88 21.67 14.85 -13.66
C ARG A 88 20.90 15.44 -14.84
N ALA A 89 19.98 14.69 -15.43
CA ALA A 89 19.19 15.15 -16.57
C ALA A 89 18.15 16.23 -16.23
N VAL A 90 17.71 16.26 -14.96
CA VAL A 90 16.56 17.06 -14.52
C VAL A 90 16.97 18.14 -13.53
N VAL A 91 17.83 17.81 -12.57
CA VAL A 91 18.17 18.68 -11.45
C VAL A 91 19.43 19.47 -11.79
N ARG A 92 19.33 20.80 -11.71
CA ARG A 92 20.47 21.69 -11.93
C ARG A 92 21.52 21.51 -10.83
N ASN A 93 22.80 21.51 -11.21
CA ASN A 93 23.97 21.42 -10.34
C ASN A 93 24.43 22.77 -9.77
N TYR A 94 23.60 23.81 -9.85
CA TYR A 94 23.82 25.11 -9.26
C TYR A 94 22.55 25.63 -8.59
N ASP A 95 22.69 26.60 -7.70
CA ASP A 95 21.57 27.29 -7.06
C ASP A 95 21.44 28.74 -7.56
N VAL A 96 20.22 29.25 -7.57
CA VAL A 96 19.89 30.66 -7.89
C VAL A 96 19.22 31.29 -6.69
N ASP A 97 19.74 32.45 -6.26
CA ASP A 97 19.18 33.22 -5.14
C ASP A 97 17.84 33.85 -5.52
N LEU A 98 16.76 33.17 -5.12
CA LEU A 98 15.39 33.56 -5.41
C LEU A 98 14.56 33.52 -4.12
N PRO A 99 13.62 34.46 -3.92
CA PRO A 99 12.74 34.45 -2.76
C PRO A 99 11.82 33.23 -2.82
N ALA A 100 11.77 32.47 -1.72
CA ALA A 100 10.89 31.30 -1.60
C ALA A 100 9.71 31.58 -0.64
N ASN A 101 9.98 32.16 0.54
CA ASN A 101 8.97 32.44 1.56
C ASN A 101 8.28 33.78 1.30
N THR A 102 7.22 33.80 0.49
CA THR A 102 6.50 35.03 0.11
C THR A 102 5.02 34.95 0.45
N VAL A 103 4.38 36.09 0.73
CA VAL A 103 2.93 36.15 1.00
C VAL A 103 2.14 35.58 -0.18
N ARG A 104 2.58 35.86 -1.41
CA ARG A 104 2.03 35.29 -2.64
C ARG A 104 1.99 33.76 -2.60
N ALA A 105 3.11 33.11 -2.28
CA ALA A 105 3.19 31.64 -2.26
C ALA A 105 2.24 31.05 -1.19
N TRP A 106 2.17 31.66 0.00
CA TRP A 106 1.28 31.22 1.07
C TRP A 106 -0.20 31.40 0.74
N VAL A 107 -0.60 32.54 0.17
CA VAL A 107 -2.01 32.78 -0.18
C VAL A 107 -2.47 31.83 -1.28
N ILE A 108 -1.70 31.73 -2.37
CA ILE A 108 -2.03 30.81 -3.47
C ILE A 108 -2.04 29.36 -2.97
N GLY A 109 -1.00 28.98 -2.20
CA GLY A 109 -0.88 27.66 -1.60
C GLY A 109 -2.09 27.30 -0.72
N MET A 110 -2.45 28.15 0.25
CA MET A 110 -3.58 27.87 1.16
C MET A 110 -4.93 27.77 0.44
N ILE A 111 -5.17 28.61 -0.58
CA ILE A 111 -6.42 28.59 -1.37
C ILE A 111 -6.50 27.30 -2.18
N LEU A 112 -5.43 26.95 -2.91
CA LEU A 112 -5.40 25.71 -3.70
C LEU A 112 -5.40 24.47 -2.82
N CYS A 113 -4.80 24.54 -1.63
CA CYS A 113 -4.92 23.50 -0.61
C CYS A 113 -6.38 23.30 -0.20
N ALA A 114 -7.10 24.40 0.09
CA ALA A 114 -8.49 24.34 0.51
C ALA A 114 -9.40 23.71 -0.56
N ILE A 115 -9.25 24.14 -1.81
CA ILE A 115 -10.03 23.64 -2.93
C ILE A 115 -9.70 22.17 -3.20
N GLY A 116 -8.41 21.84 -3.32
CA GLY A 116 -7.98 20.48 -3.64
C GLY A 116 -8.35 19.46 -2.56
N SER A 117 -8.13 19.80 -1.28
CA SER A 117 -8.55 18.96 -0.15
C SER A 117 -10.06 18.72 -0.14
N GLY A 118 -10.85 19.77 -0.32
CA GLY A 118 -12.31 19.66 -0.30
C GLY A 118 -12.86 18.84 -1.46
N VAL A 119 -12.35 19.07 -2.68
CA VAL A 119 -12.79 18.32 -3.86
C VAL A 119 -12.36 16.86 -3.78
N ASN A 120 -11.14 16.56 -3.35
CA ASN A 120 -10.68 15.18 -3.17
C ASN A 120 -11.49 14.43 -2.12
N MET A 121 -11.87 15.09 -1.02
CA MET A 121 -12.77 14.49 -0.02
C MET A 121 -14.16 14.20 -0.61
N LEU A 122 -14.71 15.09 -1.42
CA LEU A 122 -16.02 14.86 -2.04
C LEU A 122 -15.96 13.75 -3.08
N PHE A 123 -14.90 13.69 -3.90
CA PHE A 123 -14.75 12.70 -4.95
C PHE A 123 -14.39 11.31 -4.44
N SER A 124 -13.77 11.19 -3.26
CA SER A 124 -13.50 9.88 -2.65
C SER A 124 -14.77 9.13 -2.24
N LEU A 125 -15.87 9.85 -1.99
CA LEU A 125 -17.18 9.27 -1.69
C LEU A 125 -17.87 8.65 -2.93
N ARG A 126 -17.43 8.98 -4.15
CA ARG A 126 -18.08 8.59 -5.40
C ARG A 126 -17.41 7.36 -6.03
N ASN A 127 -18.16 6.60 -6.82
CA ASN A 127 -17.68 5.49 -7.65
C ASN A 127 -18.00 5.74 -9.14
N PRO A 128 -17.01 5.77 -10.05
CA PRO A 128 -15.57 5.67 -9.80
C PRO A 128 -15.02 6.88 -9.04
N SER A 129 -14.03 6.66 -8.18
CA SER A 129 -13.36 7.73 -7.45
C SER A 129 -12.39 8.48 -8.38
N VAL A 130 -12.32 9.80 -8.22
CA VAL A 130 -11.40 10.67 -8.95
C VAL A 130 -10.54 11.43 -7.94
N ALA A 131 -9.24 11.52 -8.17
CA ALA A 131 -8.33 12.28 -7.32
C ALA A 131 -7.63 13.38 -8.13
N ILE A 132 -7.67 14.60 -7.62
CA ILE A 132 -6.84 15.72 -8.07
C ILE A 132 -5.43 15.49 -7.53
N THR A 133 -4.49 15.30 -8.44
CA THR A 133 -3.07 15.14 -8.13
C THR A 133 -2.37 16.49 -8.00
N THR A 134 -1.17 16.48 -7.42
CA THR A 134 -0.33 17.67 -7.23
C THR A 134 0.12 18.31 -8.56
N TYR A 135 0.17 17.55 -9.66
CA TYR A 135 0.52 18.07 -10.99
C TYR A 135 -0.49 19.10 -11.50
N VAL A 136 -1.78 18.93 -11.19
CA VAL A 136 -2.82 19.90 -11.55
C VAL A 136 -2.60 21.22 -10.83
N ILE A 137 -2.21 21.16 -9.56
CA ILE A 137 -1.89 22.35 -8.78
C ILE A 137 -0.67 23.06 -9.35
N GLN A 138 0.36 22.31 -9.73
CA GLN A 138 1.53 22.86 -10.42
C GLN A 138 1.15 23.56 -11.73
N LEU A 139 0.19 23.04 -12.48
CA LEU A 139 -0.29 23.66 -13.71
C LEU A 139 -1.12 24.93 -13.44
N ILE A 140 -2.02 24.90 -12.45
CA ILE A 140 -2.93 26.00 -12.11
C ILE A 140 -2.21 27.13 -11.36
N ALA A 141 -1.26 26.80 -10.49
CA ALA A 141 -0.51 27.77 -9.70
C ALA A 141 0.36 28.69 -10.59
N TYR A 142 0.86 28.19 -11.72
CA TYR A 142 1.66 28.99 -12.65
C TYR A 142 0.93 30.23 -13.21
N PRO A 143 -0.22 30.12 -13.91
CA PRO A 143 -0.95 31.28 -14.40
C PRO A 143 -1.48 32.17 -13.27
N ILE A 144 -1.88 31.61 -12.11
CA ILE A 144 -2.28 32.41 -10.94
C ILE A 144 -1.11 33.24 -10.42
N GLY A 145 0.07 32.64 -10.27
CA GLY A 145 1.28 33.33 -9.82
C GLY A 145 1.74 34.42 -10.79
N ARG A 146 1.66 34.16 -12.10
CA ARG A 146 1.91 35.15 -13.16
C ARG A 146 0.85 36.25 -13.19
N GLY A 147 -0.41 35.93 -12.91
CA GLY A 147 -1.48 36.92 -12.76
C GLY A 147 -1.28 37.82 -11.53
N TRP A 148 -0.81 37.24 -10.42
CA TRP A 148 -0.46 37.99 -9.21
C TRP A 148 0.64 39.04 -9.47
N ASP A 149 1.64 38.71 -10.30
CA ASP A 149 2.67 39.67 -10.75
C ASP A 149 2.09 40.88 -11.51
N LEU A 150 0.94 40.71 -12.18
CA LEU A 150 0.31 41.77 -12.98
C LEU A 150 -0.59 42.67 -12.12
N ILE A 151 -1.19 42.13 -11.07
CA ILE A 151 -2.24 42.80 -10.29
C ILE A 151 -1.68 43.46 -9.02
N MET A 152 -0.76 42.80 -8.31
CA MET A 152 -0.36 43.22 -6.97
C MET A 152 0.79 44.24 -6.99
N PRO A 153 0.74 45.25 -6.11
CA PRO A 153 1.77 46.29 -6.07
C PRO A 153 3.09 45.76 -5.50
N ASP A 154 4.20 46.23 -6.08
CA ASP A 154 5.54 46.07 -5.52
C ASP A 154 5.77 47.18 -4.48
N ARG A 155 5.38 46.91 -3.24
CA ARG A 155 5.54 47.82 -2.10
C ARG A 155 5.89 47.01 -0.87
N GLU A 156 6.86 47.49 -0.10
CA GLU A 156 7.14 46.94 1.23
C GLU A 156 6.12 47.47 2.24
N TRP A 157 5.46 46.54 2.93
CA TRP A 157 4.55 46.80 4.03
C TRP A 157 5.23 46.41 5.33
N ASN A 158 5.05 47.22 6.37
CA ASN A 158 5.52 46.92 7.72
C ASN A 158 4.30 46.83 8.64
N LEU A 159 3.95 45.62 9.04
CA LEU A 159 2.85 45.37 9.98
C LEU A 159 3.43 44.74 11.24
N PHE A 160 3.28 45.40 12.39
CA PHE A 160 3.78 44.93 13.69
C PHE A 160 5.27 44.52 13.71
N GLY A 161 6.12 45.21 12.93
CA GLY A 161 7.56 44.93 12.84
C GLY A 161 7.95 43.84 11.84
N LEU A 162 6.98 43.19 11.19
CA LEU A 162 7.20 42.25 10.09
C LEU A 162 7.16 43.01 8.77
N LYS A 163 8.31 43.10 8.10
CA LYS A 163 8.43 43.63 6.73
C LYS A 163 8.04 42.53 5.74
N PHE A 164 7.05 42.78 4.89
CA PHE A 164 6.69 41.88 3.80
C PHE A 164 6.37 42.66 2.53
N ASN A 165 6.63 42.04 1.39
CA ASN A 165 6.28 42.56 0.08
C ASN A 165 5.29 41.58 -0.59
N LEU A 166 4.24 42.11 -1.20
CA LEU A 166 3.24 41.33 -1.95
C LEU A 166 3.77 40.87 -3.31
N ARG A 167 4.79 41.56 -3.85
CA ARG A 167 5.48 41.25 -5.11
C ARG A 167 7.00 41.48 -4.95
N PRO A 168 7.71 40.62 -4.20
CA PRO A 168 9.16 40.75 -4.01
C PRO A 168 9.98 40.54 -5.29
N GLY A 169 9.37 40.02 -6.36
CA GLY A 169 9.97 39.76 -7.66
C GLY A 169 9.01 39.01 -8.57
N LYS A 170 9.44 38.71 -9.79
CA LYS A 170 8.66 37.85 -10.72
C LYS A 170 8.42 36.47 -10.08
N PHE A 171 7.25 35.90 -10.31
CA PHE A 171 6.91 34.57 -9.84
C PHE A 171 7.94 33.56 -10.31
N ASN A 172 8.58 32.89 -9.36
CA ASN A 172 9.72 32.02 -9.60
C ASN A 172 9.44 30.57 -9.20
N PHE A 173 10.33 29.65 -9.60
CA PHE A 173 10.14 28.23 -9.36
C PHE A 173 10.21 27.84 -7.86
N LYS A 174 10.94 28.56 -7.00
CA LYS A 174 11.01 28.25 -5.55
C LYS A 174 9.68 28.56 -4.83
N GLU A 175 9.06 29.69 -5.16
CA GLU A 175 7.69 29.98 -4.70
C GLU A 175 6.69 28.94 -5.21
N HIS A 176 6.86 28.53 -6.47
CA HIS A 176 6.02 27.53 -7.09
C HIS A 176 6.14 26.15 -6.39
N VAL A 177 7.36 25.76 -6.03
CA VAL A 177 7.61 24.51 -5.27
C VAL A 177 6.91 24.54 -3.91
N ILE A 178 6.91 25.67 -3.20
CA ILE A 178 6.21 25.78 -1.91
C ILE A 178 4.70 25.59 -2.07
N ILE A 179 4.07 26.20 -3.08
CA ILE A 179 2.63 26.03 -3.35
C ILE A 179 2.29 24.56 -3.58
N VAL A 180 3.11 23.84 -4.36
CA VAL A 180 2.89 22.42 -4.66
C VAL A 180 3.20 21.54 -3.46
N ALA A 181 4.26 21.82 -2.69
CA ALA A 181 4.59 21.09 -1.47
C ALA A 181 3.48 21.20 -0.42
N MET A 182 2.84 22.36 -0.29
CA MET A 182 1.65 22.52 0.56
C MET A 182 0.50 21.60 0.09
N SER A 183 0.30 21.47 -1.22
CA SER A 183 -0.75 20.61 -1.77
C SER A 183 -0.42 19.12 -1.63
N ASN A 184 0.85 18.74 -1.78
CA ASN A 184 1.30 17.36 -1.56
C ASN A 184 1.14 16.94 -0.09
N ALA A 185 1.58 17.80 0.84
CA ALA A 185 1.34 17.63 2.27
C ALA A 185 -0.15 17.54 2.64
N ALA A 186 -1.02 18.27 1.93
CA ALA A 186 -2.44 18.34 2.20
C ALA A 186 -3.23 17.11 1.68
N TYR A 187 -2.97 16.67 0.45
CA TYR A 187 -3.74 15.62 -0.24
C TYR A 187 -2.95 14.89 -1.33
N GLY A 188 -1.63 14.83 -1.24
CA GLY A 188 -0.77 14.10 -2.19
C GLY A 188 -1.16 12.62 -2.36
N GLY A 189 -1.63 12.00 -1.27
CA GLY A 189 -2.19 10.65 -1.26
C GLY A 189 -3.71 10.56 -1.49
N GLY A 190 -4.36 11.62 -1.96
CA GLY A 190 -5.81 11.71 -2.11
C GLY A 190 -6.53 12.25 -0.85
N SER A 191 -7.70 11.70 -0.53
CA SER A 191 -8.43 12.08 0.68
C SER A 191 -7.74 11.56 1.95
N LEU A 192 -7.97 12.24 3.07
CA LEU A 192 -7.46 11.88 4.38
C LEU A 192 -7.97 10.48 4.76
N TYR A 193 -7.09 9.50 4.85
CA TYR A 193 -7.42 8.10 5.16
C TYR A 193 -8.21 7.93 6.48
N ALA A 194 -8.04 8.84 7.44
CA ALA A 194 -8.82 8.87 8.68
C ALA A 194 -10.33 9.05 8.42
N THR A 195 -10.74 9.70 7.32
CA THR A 195 -12.15 9.88 6.97
C THR A 195 -12.82 8.56 6.62
N ASP A 196 -12.10 7.57 6.07
CA ASP A 196 -12.67 6.25 5.83
C ASP A 196 -13.06 5.53 7.13
N VAL A 197 -12.26 5.71 8.19
CA VAL A 197 -12.59 5.21 9.52
C VAL A 197 -13.81 5.93 10.09
N LEU A 198 -13.86 7.26 9.96
CA LEU A 198 -14.97 8.07 10.47
C LEU A 198 -16.29 7.78 9.73
N LEU A 199 -16.24 7.62 8.41
CA LEU A 199 -17.37 7.22 7.58
C LEU A 199 -17.84 5.81 7.95
N ALA A 200 -16.92 4.85 8.08
CA ALA A 200 -17.28 3.50 8.45
C ALA A 200 -17.91 3.43 9.86
N GLN A 201 -17.36 4.21 10.81
CA GLN A 201 -17.89 4.35 12.16
C GLN A 201 -19.32 4.91 12.16
N GLN A 202 -19.58 5.99 11.41
CA GLN A 202 -20.88 6.67 11.42
C GLN A 202 -21.95 5.95 10.60
N LEU A 203 -21.58 5.39 9.44
CA LEU A 203 -22.55 4.82 8.50
C LEU A 203 -22.79 3.33 8.70
N PHE A 204 -21.73 2.55 8.94
CA PHE A 204 -21.85 1.10 9.06
C PHE A 204 -22.00 0.64 10.51
N TYR A 205 -21.35 1.32 11.46
CA TYR A 205 -21.45 1.01 12.90
C TYR A 205 -22.43 1.92 13.66
N HIS A 206 -22.94 2.98 13.03
CA HIS A 206 -23.90 3.93 13.61
C HIS A 206 -23.41 4.64 14.89
N GLU A 207 -22.11 4.85 15.03
CA GLU A 207 -21.50 5.55 16.17
C GLU A 207 -21.01 6.94 15.77
N ASN A 208 -21.31 7.97 16.56
CA ASN A 208 -20.83 9.33 16.32
C ASN A 208 -20.23 9.95 17.59
N PHE A 209 -18.92 10.23 17.57
CA PHE A 209 -18.17 10.83 18.68
C PHE A 209 -18.02 12.36 18.58
N GLY A 210 -18.68 12.99 17.59
CA GLY A 210 -18.72 14.43 17.41
C GLY A 210 -17.47 15.03 16.73
N TRP A 211 -17.54 16.33 16.44
CA TRP A 211 -16.53 17.06 15.67
C TRP A 211 -15.15 17.10 16.33
N ALA A 212 -15.09 17.21 17.66
CA ALA A 212 -13.82 17.27 18.37
C ALA A 212 -12.99 16.00 18.18
N PHE A 213 -13.63 14.82 18.27
CA PHE A 213 -12.98 13.54 18.00
C PHE A 213 -12.49 13.46 16.55
N GLN A 214 -13.35 13.80 15.59
CA GLN A 214 -13.01 13.74 14.17
C GLN A 214 -11.79 14.62 13.85
N LEU A 215 -11.79 15.89 14.29
CA LEU A 215 -10.71 16.85 14.04
C LEU A 215 -9.41 16.42 14.68
N LEU A 216 -9.44 16.03 15.96
CA LEU A 216 -8.23 15.58 16.65
C LEU A 216 -7.68 14.29 16.01
N PHE A 217 -8.54 13.31 15.73
CA PHE A 217 -8.15 12.06 15.08
C PHE A 217 -7.54 12.30 13.69
N GLY A 218 -8.13 13.18 12.87
CA GLY A 218 -7.59 13.53 11.56
C GLY A 218 -6.24 14.24 11.63
N ILE A 219 -6.13 15.27 12.48
CA ILE A 219 -4.90 16.07 12.63
C ILE A 219 -3.76 15.22 13.19
N THR A 220 -4.00 14.46 14.25
CA THR A 220 -2.96 13.63 14.84
C THR A 220 -2.49 12.53 13.89
N SER A 221 -3.39 11.95 13.10
CA SER A 221 -3.04 10.88 12.16
C SER A 221 -2.05 11.33 11.08
N ILE A 222 -2.17 12.58 10.59
CA ILE A 222 -1.22 13.14 9.61
C ILE A 222 0.05 13.68 10.30
N CYS A 223 -0.12 14.53 11.32
CA CYS A 223 1.00 15.25 11.94
C CYS A 223 1.97 14.33 12.69
N THR A 224 1.53 13.15 13.16
CA THR A 224 2.43 12.15 13.77
C THR A 224 3.42 11.61 12.73
N GLY A 225 2.99 11.39 11.49
CA GLY A 225 3.90 10.99 10.39
C GLY A 225 4.93 12.07 10.07
N TYR A 226 4.52 13.35 10.13
CA TYR A 226 5.43 14.46 9.88
C TYR A 226 6.62 14.51 10.84
N GLY A 227 6.36 14.26 12.13
CA GLY A 227 7.40 14.18 13.14
C GLY A 227 8.43 13.06 12.86
N LEU A 228 7.99 11.91 12.33
CA LEU A 228 8.90 10.82 11.95
C LEU A 228 9.70 11.11 10.69
N ALA A 229 9.09 11.75 9.68
CA ALA A 229 9.76 12.10 8.42
C ALA A 229 11.04 12.92 8.66
N GLY A 230 10.96 13.91 9.54
CA GLY A 230 12.10 14.75 9.91
C GLY A 230 13.26 14.00 10.53
N LEU A 231 12.97 13.00 11.37
CA LEU A 231 13.97 12.14 12.01
C LEU A 231 14.60 11.14 11.02
N ALA A 232 13.92 10.84 9.91
CA ALA A 232 14.37 9.94 8.86
C ALA A 232 15.14 10.67 7.72
N ARG A 233 15.21 12.01 7.70
CA ARG A 233 15.88 12.80 6.64
C ARG A 233 17.29 12.33 6.33
N ARG A 234 18.05 11.96 7.36
CA ARG A 234 19.42 11.46 7.22
C ARG A 234 19.55 10.19 6.39
N PHE A 235 18.51 9.34 6.39
CA PHE A 235 18.52 8.08 5.67
C PHE A 235 17.81 8.19 4.32
N LEU A 236 16.79 9.04 4.23
CA LEU A 236 15.87 9.07 3.09
C LEU A 236 16.03 10.29 2.18
N VAL A 237 16.66 11.37 2.65
CA VAL A 237 16.73 12.65 1.92
C VAL A 237 18.17 13.03 1.56
N TRP A 238 19.09 13.00 2.53
CA TRP A 238 20.48 13.45 2.29
C TRP A 238 21.29 12.54 1.37
N PRO A 239 21.18 11.19 1.41
CA PRO A 239 21.99 10.34 0.54
C PRO A 239 21.62 10.54 -0.95
N ALA A 240 22.63 10.58 -1.82
CA ALA A 240 22.44 10.68 -3.27
C ALA A 240 21.69 9.48 -3.85
N SER A 241 21.87 8.29 -3.27
CA SER A 241 21.21 7.03 -3.69
C SER A 241 19.70 7.02 -3.51
N MET A 242 19.17 7.93 -2.69
CA MET A 242 17.74 8.13 -2.52
C MET A 242 17.25 9.11 -3.58
N ILE A 243 16.89 8.57 -4.75
CA ILE A 243 16.56 9.33 -5.97
C ILE A 243 15.17 9.95 -5.92
N TRP A 244 14.19 9.25 -5.35
CA TRP A 244 12.77 9.60 -5.39
C TRP A 244 12.29 9.94 -6.83
N PRO A 245 12.18 8.94 -7.73
CA PRO A 245 11.90 9.20 -9.15
C PRO A 245 10.65 10.05 -9.44
N ALA A 246 9.60 9.96 -8.62
CA ALA A 246 8.42 10.81 -8.74
C ALA A 246 8.72 12.32 -8.56
N ASP A 247 9.71 12.69 -7.75
CA ASP A 247 10.13 14.08 -7.58
C ASP A 247 10.85 14.63 -8.78
N LEU A 248 11.53 13.78 -9.55
CA LEU A 248 12.16 14.18 -10.81
C LEU A 248 11.11 14.65 -11.82
N VAL A 249 9.90 14.07 -11.83
CA VAL A 249 8.81 14.58 -12.67
C VAL A 249 8.39 15.98 -12.26
N ASN A 250 8.22 16.22 -10.96
CA ASN A 250 7.91 17.55 -10.43
C ASN A 250 9.01 18.56 -10.79
N CYS A 251 10.27 18.21 -10.56
CA CYS A 251 11.43 19.04 -10.91
C CYS A 251 11.47 19.39 -12.40
N ALA A 252 11.29 18.38 -13.26
CA ALA A 252 11.27 18.55 -14.71
C ALA A 252 10.15 19.50 -15.14
N LEU A 253 8.95 19.37 -14.56
CA LEU A 253 7.82 20.24 -14.86
C LEU A 253 8.04 21.67 -14.34
N PHE A 254 8.62 21.87 -13.15
CA PHE A 254 8.91 23.22 -12.64
C PHE A 254 9.84 23.98 -13.57
N TYR A 255 10.95 23.36 -13.98
CA TYR A 255 11.85 23.99 -14.93
C TYR A 255 11.18 24.18 -16.28
N THR A 256 10.40 23.22 -16.77
CA THR A 256 9.71 23.33 -18.07
C THR A 256 8.69 24.48 -18.12
N LEU A 257 8.00 24.78 -17.02
CA LEU A 257 7.04 25.90 -16.96
C LEU A 257 7.74 27.27 -16.86
N HIS A 258 8.93 27.33 -16.25
CA HIS A 258 9.67 28.57 -16.03
C HIS A 258 10.79 28.82 -17.07
N ASP A 259 11.15 27.82 -17.86
CA ASP A 259 12.21 27.85 -18.87
C ASP A 259 11.64 27.48 -20.25
N HIS A 260 11.62 28.47 -21.16
CA HIS A 260 11.10 28.32 -22.52
C HIS A 260 12.22 28.20 -23.57
N SER A 261 13.45 27.87 -23.16
CA SER A 261 14.57 27.66 -24.07
C SER A 261 14.35 26.47 -25.02
N HIS A 262 15.05 26.52 -26.16
CA HIS A 262 15.07 25.42 -27.13
C HIS A 262 15.98 24.29 -26.64
N SER A 263 15.59 23.05 -26.92
CA SER A 263 16.43 21.89 -26.63
C SER A 263 17.59 21.79 -27.62
N ASP A 264 18.76 21.40 -27.11
CA ASP A 264 19.94 21.13 -27.93
C ASP A 264 19.76 19.81 -28.72
N PRO A 265 19.76 19.84 -30.06
CA PRO A 265 19.56 18.65 -30.89
C PRO A 265 20.66 17.60 -30.74
N SER A 266 21.88 18.03 -30.37
CA SER A 266 23.03 17.12 -30.17
C SER A 266 22.81 16.18 -28.98
N LYS A 267 22.10 16.66 -27.94
CA LYS A 267 21.80 15.92 -26.70
C LYS A 267 20.47 15.17 -26.73
N THR A 268 19.67 15.36 -27.78
CA THR A 268 18.27 14.90 -27.84
C THR A 268 17.97 14.05 -29.08
N ASN A 269 18.98 13.36 -29.62
CA ASN A 269 18.86 12.50 -30.79
C ASN A 269 18.22 13.24 -32.00
N GLY A 270 18.55 14.51 -32.21
CA GLY A 270 18.08 15.33 -33.32
C GLY A 270 16.78 16.11 -33.09
N TRP A 271 16.16 16.02 -31.91
CA TRP A 271 14.91 16.70 -31.61
C TRP A 271 15.12 18.19 -31.25
N LYS A 272 14.51 19.10 -32.02
CA LYS A 272 14.63 20.57 -31.81
C LYS A 272 13.55 21.17 -30.92
N ILE A 273 12.53 20.39 -30.54
CA ILE A 273 11.38 20.91 -29.82
C ILE A 273 11.74 21.24 -28.36
N GLY A 274 11.43 22.45 -27.91
CA GLY A 274 11.63 22.83 -26.51
C GLY A 274 10.73 22.02 -25.57
N ARG A 275 11.20 21.81 -24.34
CA ARG A 275 10.50 21.09 -23.25
C ARG A 275 9.04 21.58 -23.08
N TYR A 276 8.85 22.89 -23.02
CA TYR A 276 7.52 23.52 -22.83
C TYR A 276 6.56 23.25 -23.99
N LYS A 277 7.05 23.37 -25.23
CA LYS A 277 6.23 23.12 -26.43
C LYS A 277 5.77 21.66 -26.49
N LEU A 278 6.67 20.73 -26.19
CA LEU A 278 6.33 19.30 -26.12
C LEU A 278 5.26 19.03 -25.06
N PHE A 279 5.41 19.60 -23.86
CA PHE A 279 4.44 19.48 -22.77
C PHE A 279 3.03 19.92 -23.20
N VAL A 280 2.91 21.10 -23.82
CA VAL A 280 1.62 21.63 -24.27
C VAL A 280 0.99 20.77 -25.36
N ILE A 281 1.77 20.32 -26.35
CA ILE A 281 1.25 19.48 -27.45
C ILE A 281 0.72 18.15 -26.92
N ILE A 282 1.52 17.45 -26.10
CA ILE A 282 1.12 16.15 -25.54
C ILE A 282 -0.05 16.32 -24.57
N GLY A 283 -0.03 17.37 -23.74
CA GLY A 283 -1.12 17.65 -22.80
C GLY A 283 -2.44 17.94 -23.50
N LEU A 284 -2.44 18.74 -24.57
CA LEU A 284 -3.64 18.98 -25.38
C LEU A 284 -4.10 17.73 -26.13
N ALA A 285 -3.18 16.96 -26.68
CA ALA A 285 -3.51 15.70 -27.35
C ALA A 285 -4.15 14.70 -26.36
N ALA A 286 -3.59 14.55 -25.17
CA ALA A 286 -4.15 13.72 -24.10
C ALA A 286 -5.51 14.24 -23.61
N PHE A 287 -5.66 15.55 -23.47
CA PHE A 287 -6.92 16.19 -23.10
C PHE A 287 -8.04 15.83 -24.08
N VAL A 288 -7.80 15.99 -25.38
CA VAL A 288 -8.79 15.69 -26.43
C VAL A 288 -9.02 14.18 -26.54
N TYR A 289 -7.95 13.39 -26.51
CA TYR A 289 -8.05 11.95 -26.70
C TYR A 289 -8.83 11.26 -25.58
N TYR A 290 -8.71 11.70 -24.32
CA TYR A 290 -9.40 11.05 -23.20
C TYR A 290 -10.93 11.09 -23.29
N TRP A 291 -11.53 12.01 -24.05
CA TRP A 291 -12.98 12.01 -24.30
C TRP A 291 -13.47 10.71 -24.96
N PHE A 292 -12.60 10.05 -25.74
CA PHE A 292 -12.91 8.79 -26.38
C PHE A 292 -13.08 7.66 -25.35
N PRO A 293 -12.05 7.21 -24.63
CA PRO A 293 -12.23 6.16 -23.62
C PRO A 293 -13.08 6.61 -22.42
N GLY A 294 -13.02 7.88 -22.01
CA GLY A 294 -13.70 8.38 -20.82
C GLY A 294 -15.21 8.59 -20.95
N TRP A 295 -15.71 8.81 -22.18
CA TRP A 295 -17.13 9.13 -22.40
C TRP A 295 -17.73 8.50 -23.67
N ILE A 296 -17.06 8.64 -24.82
CA ILE A 296 -17.62 8.26 -26.12
C ILE A 296 -17.62 6.73 -26.29
N PHE A 297 -16.53 6.04 -25.94
CA PHE A 297 -16.32 4.60 -26.08
C PHE A 297 -15.59 4.02 -24.86
N LYS A 298 -16.32 3.67 -23.80
CA LYS A 298 -15.77 3.09 -22.57
C LYS A 298 -15.09 1.73 -22.74
N GLY A 299 -15.49 0.93 -23.73
CA GLY A 299 -14.78 -0.32 -24.05
C GLY A 299 -13.33 -0.14 -24.49
N LEU A 300 -12.87 1.08 -24.81
CA LEU A 300 -11.44 1.36 -25.05
C LEU A 300 -10.60 1.31 -23.76
N SER A 301 -11.20 1.54 -22.59
CA SER A 301 -10.51 1.45 -21.31
C SER A 301 -10.20 0.00 -20.96
N PHE A 302 -11.23 -0.86 -20.93
CA PHE A 302 -11.06 -2.31 -20.80
C PHE A 302 -11.17 -2.95 -22.18
N PHE A 303 -10.10 -2.85 -22.97
CA PHE A 303 -10.09 -3.33 -24.34
C PHE A 303 -9.96 -4.86 -24.37
N THR A 304 -11.09 -5.56 -24.17
CA THR A 304 -11.17 -7.03 -24.06
C THR A 304 -11.94 -7.64 -25.24
N TRP A 305 -11.50 -7.34 -26.47
CA TRP A 305 -12.21 -7.78 -27.69
C TRP A 305 -12.47 -9.28 -27.80
N ILE A 306 -11.62 -10.12 -27.19
CA ILE A 306 -11.83 -11.57 -27.11
C ILE A 306 -13.11 -11.90 -26.29
N CYS A 307 -13.34 -11.18 -25.19
CA CYS A 307 -14.57 -11.28 -24.41
C CYS A 307 -15.78 -10.75 -25.19
N TRP A 308 -15.61 -9.78 -26.09
CA TRP A 308 -16.70 -9.29 -26.93
C TRP A 308 -17.15 -10.33 -27.98
N ILE A 309 -16.24 -11.19 -28.45
CA ILE A 309 -16.58 -12.30 -29.35
C ILE A 309 -17.35 -13.40 -28.61
N ALA A 310 -16.99 -13.69 -27.37
CA ALA A 310 -17.60 -14.74 -26.55
C ALA A 310 -18.06 -14.22 -25.17
N PRO A 311 -19.06 -13.31 -25.12
CA PRO A 311 -19.41 -12.57 -23.90
C PRO A 311 -19.98 -13.45 -22.78
N LYS A 312 -20.58 -14.59 -23.15
CA LYS A 312 -21.20 -15.54 -22.21
C LYS A 312 -20.35 -16.78 -21.91
N ASN A 313 -19.13 -16.87 -22.45
CA ASN A 313 -18.25 -18.00 -22.16
C ASN A 313 -17.45 -17.72 -20.88
N VAL A 314 -17.73 -18.50 -19.83
CA VAL A 314 -17.12 -18.34 -18.50
C VAL A 314 -15.60 -18.43 -18.57
N THR A 315 -15.03 -19.42 -19.26
CA THR A 315 -13.57 -19.61 -19.31
C THR A 315 -12.87 -18.47 -20.05
N VAL A 316 -13.44 -18.01 -21.16
CA VAL A 316 -12.89 -16.87 -21.92
C VAL A 316 -12.90 -15.60 -21.08
N ASN A 317 -14.01 -15.34 -20.37
CA ASN A 317 -14.14 -14.18 -19.49
C ASN A 317 -13.22 -14.26 -18.27
N LYS A 318 -12.98 -15.46 -17.70
CA LYS A 318 -11.99 -15.64 -16.62
C LYS A 318 -10.57 -15.31 -17.10
N LEU A 319 -10.17 -15.73 -18.30
CA LEU A 319 -8.79 -15.58 -18.80
C LEU A 319 -8.51 -14.21 -19.40
N PHE A 320 -9.42 -13.69 -20.22
CA PHE A 320 -9.21 -12.46 -20.98
C PHE A 320 -10.01 -11.26 -20.47
N GLY A 321 -10.90 -11.46 -19.50
CA GLY A 321 -11.63 -10.40 -18.83
C GLY A 321 -10.70 -9.52 -18.00
N GLY A 322 -10.86 -8.20 -18.09
CA GLY A 322 -9.99 -7.20 -17.47
C GLY A 322 -10.51 -6.64 -16.13
N SER A 323 -11.79 -6.88 -15.80
CA SER A 323 -12.44 -6.36 -14.57
C SER A 323 -12.37 -7.36 -13.41
N SER A 324 -12.75 -8.61 -13.65
CA SER A 324 -12.83 -9.68 -12.65
C SER A 324 -11.92 -10.89 -12.97
N GLY A 325 -11.46 -10.99 -14.22
CA GLY A 325 -10.55 -12.01 -14.74
C GLY A 325 -9.06 -11.65 -14.69
N TYR A 326 -8.24 -12.46 -15.38
CA TYR A 326 -6.77 -12.27 -15.44
C TYR A 326 -6.32 -11.19 -16.43
N GLY A 327 -7.13 -10.88 -17.44
CA GLY A 327 -6.82 -9.91 -18.49
C GLY A 327 -5.48 -10.14 -19.17
N LEU A 328 -5.24 -11.36 -19.67
CA LEU A 328 -3.96 -11.78 -20.26
C LEU A 328 -3.55 -11.05 -21.57
N MET A 329 -4.34 -10.09 -22.01
CA MET A 329 -4.04 -9.23 -23.17
C MET A 329 -3.84 -7.79 -22.69
N PRO A 330 -2.60 -7.35 -22.42
CA PRO A 330 -2.32 -6.10 -21.71
C PRO A 330 -2.32 -4.88 -22.63
N ILE A 331 -3.43 -4.64 -23.32
CA ILE A 331 -3.61 -3.50 -24.21
C ILE A 331 -4.82 -2.73 -23.71
N SER A 332 -4.60 -1.45 -23.41
CA SER A 332 -5.65 -0.48 -23.13
C SER A 332 -5.42 0.76 -24.00
N PHE A 333 -6.49 1.46 -24.32
CA PHE A 333 -6.43 2.73 -25.04
C PHE A 333 -6.77 3.90 -24.13
N ASP A 334 -6.70 3.71 -22.81
CA ASP A 334 -7.01 4.70 -21.80
C ASP A 334 -5.84 4.90 -20.84
N TRP A 335 -5.33 6.13 -20.75
CA TRP A 335 -4.24 6.48 -19.84
C TRP A 335 -4.59 6.23 -18.36
N THR A 336 -5.87 6.30 -17.98
CA THR A 336 -6.29 5.99 -16.60
C THR A 336 -6.04 4.54 -16.20
N VAL A 337 -6.07 3.61 -17.15
CA VAL A 337 -5.74 2.19 -16.89
C VAL A 337 -4.24 2.01 -16.68
N TYR A 338 -3.41 2.79 -17.39
CA TYR A 338 -1.97 2.75 -17.22
C TYR A 338 -1.50 3.44 -15.94
N SER A 339 -2.04 4.60 -15.59
CA SER A 339 -1.51 5.43 -14.49
C SER A 339 -2.38 5.46 -13.23
N GLY A 340 -3.64 5.04 -13.28
CA GLY A 340 -4.64 5.30 -12.24
C GLY A 340 -4.39 4.62 -10.90
N PHE A 341 -3.79 3.42 -10.87
CA PHE A 341 -3.53 2.67 -9.63
C PHE A 341 -2.06 2.72 -9.19
N VAL A 342 -1.13 2.39 -10.09
CA VAL A 342 0.30 2.26 -9.75
C VAL A 342 1.06 3.58 -10.00
N GLY A 343 0.39 4.62 -10.51
CA GLY A 343 1.01 5.83 -11.00
C GLY A 343 1.59 5.64 -12.42
N SER A 344 2.13 6.71 -13.00
CA SER A 344 2.65 6.67 -14.36
C SER A 344 3.78 5.64 -14.52
N PRO A 345 3.71 4.75 -15.53
CA PRO A 345 4.74 3.75 -15.79
C PRO A 345 6.05 4.33 -16.32
N LEU A 346 6.10 5.62 -16.67
CA LEU A 346 7.30 6.30 -17.16
C LEU A 346 8.25 6.74 -16.03
N ILE A 347 7.77 6.71 -14.78
CA ILE A 347 8.51 7.23 -13.61
C ILE A 347 9.47 6.19 -13.04
N PRO A 348 9.03 4.96 -12.73
CA PRO A 348 9.87 4.00 -12.02
C PRO A 348 10.97 3.46 -12.93
N PRO A 349 12.15 3.14 -12.37
CA PRO A 349 13.23 2.54 -13.15
C PRO A 349 12.82 1.15 -13.66
N PHE A 350 13.43 0.73 -14.77
CA PHE A 350 13.11 -0.55 -15.43
C PHE A 350 13.12 -1.75 -14.49
N HIS A 351 14.12 -1.84 -13.59
CA HIS A 351 14.22 -2.97 -12.68
C HIS A 351 13.03 -3.04 -11.71
N ALA A 352 12.52 -1.90 -11.22
CA ALA A 352 11.33 -1.88 -10.37
C ALA A 352 10.11 -2.43 -11.12
N ILE A 353 9.89 -1.97 -12.35
CA ILE A 353 8.82 -2.44 -13.24
C ILE A 353 8.93 -3.94 -13.50
N ALA A 354 10.14 -4.43 -13.83
CA ALA A 354 10.38 -5.84 -14.10
C ALA A 354 10.11 -6.73 -12.88
N ASN A 355 10.49 -6.29 -11.67
CA ASN A 355 10.21 -7.03 -10.43
C ASN A 355 8.71 -7.07 -10.11
N THR A 356 8.02 -5.93 -10.19
CA THR A 356 6.57 -5.86 -9.97
C THR A 356 5.80 -6.72 -10.97
N LEU A 357 6.17 -6.67 -12.25
CA LEU A 357 5.56 -7.50 -13.28
C LEU A 357 5.89 -8.98 -13.10
N GLY A 358 7.14 -9.31 -12.74
CA GLY A 358 7.54 -10.67 -12.41
C GLY A 358 6.72 -11.25 -11.25
N GLY A 359 6.49 -10.47 -10.20
CA GLY A 359 5.60 -10.83 -9.10
C GLY A 359 4.15 -11.05 -9.55
N THR A 360 3.63 -10.14 -10.38
CA THR A 360 2.27 -10.25 -10.95
C THR A 360 2.11 -11.52 -11.78
N ILE A 361 3.05 -11.81 -12.68
CA ILE A 361 2.99 -12.98 -13.57
C ILE A 361 3.14 -14.29 -12.77
N VAL A 362 4.12 -14.37 -11.87
CA VAL A 362 4.35 -15.62 -11.11
C VAL A 362 3.19 -15.91 -10.16
N PHE A 363 2.79 -14.94 -9.35
CA PHE A 363 1.81 -15.16 -8.31
C PHE A 363 0.38 -14.99 -8.80
N PHE A 364 0.05 -13.85 -9.40
CA PHE A 364 -1.31 -13.52 -9.76
C PHE A 364 -1.76 -14.07 -11.12
N VAL A 365 -0.84 -14.56 -11.97
CA VAL A 365 -1.20 -15.31 -13.18
C VAL A 365 -0.99 -16.80 -12.94
N PHE A 366 0.25 -17.29 -12.88
CA PHE A 366 0.50 -18.74 -12.87
C PHE A 366 0.00 -19.46 -11.60
N ILE A 367 0.41 -19.00 -10.42
CA ILE A 367 0.00 -19.65 -9.16
C ILE A 367 -1.49 -19.48 -8.94
N SER A 368 -2.02 -18.29 -9.15
CA SER A 368 -3.46 -18.02 -9.06
C SER A 368 -4.28 -18.92 -9.99
N MET A 369 -3.87 -19.11 -11.26
CA MET A 369 -4.55 -20.02 -12.19
C MET A 369 -4.54 -21.45 -11.66
N GLY A 370 -3.39 -21.93 -11.16
CA GLY A 370 -3.28 -23.27 -10.58
C GLY A 370 -4.23 -23.48 -9.39
N ILE A 371 -4.38 -22.46 -8.54
CA ILE A 371 -5.30 -22.51 -7.39
C ILE A 371 -6.77 -22.40 -7.84
N HIS A 372 -7.08 -21.46 -8.74
CA HIS A 372 -8.45 -21.18 -9.16
C HIS A 372 -9.04 -22.36 -9.94
N PHE A 373 -8.34 -22.85 -10.96
CA PHE A 373 -8.82 -23.94 -11.80
C PHE A 373 -8.72 -25.33 -11.14
N SER A 374 -8.04 -25.47 -10.01
CA SER A 374 -8.08 -26.70 -9.20
C SER A 374 -9.29 -26.80 -8.27
N GLY A 375 -10.12 -25.75 -8.18
CA GLY A 375 -11.25 -25.68 -7.25
C GLY A 375 -10.83 -25.50 -5.78
N THR A 376 -9.54 -25.17 -5.54
CA THR A 376 -9.03 -24.92 -4.19
C THR A 376 -9.73 -23.70 -3.58
N TRP A 377 -10.02 -23.74 -2.28
CA TRP A 377 -10.78 -22.69 -1.57
C TRP A 377 -12.18 -22.41 -2.11
N TYR A 378 -12.81 -23.38 -2.78
CA TYR A 378 -14.14 -23.21 -3.38
C TYR A 378 -14.17 -22.11 -4.46
N ALA A 379 -13.06 -21.94 -5.18
CA ALA A 379 -12.87 -20.90 -6.19
C ALA A 379 -13.93 -20.91 -7.32
N ASP A 380 -14.60 -22.05 -7.57
CA ASP A 380 -15.61 -22.18 -8.63
C ASP A 380 -16.88 -21.33 -8.41
N TYR A 381 -17.14 -20.91 -7.17
CA TYR A 381 -18.32 -20.14 -6.77
C TYR A 381 -18.10 -18.62 -6.83
N PHE A 382 -16.88 -18.17 -7.09
CA PHE A 382 -16.51 -16.76 -7.05
C PHE A 382 -15.75 -16.34 -8.31
N PRO A 383 -15.78 -15.05 -8.68
CA PRO A 383 -14.88 -14.54 -9.71
C PRO A 383 -13.41 -14.70 -9.27
N VAL A 384 -12.50 -14.71 -10.25
CA VAL A 384 -11.05 -14.82 -10.01
C VAL A 384 -10.57 -13.71 -9.08
N GLN A 385 -11.06 -12.48 -9.33
CA GLN A 385 -10.80 -11.29 -8.55
C GLN A 385 -12.10 -10.60 -8.12
N SER A 386 -12.16 -10.21 -6.85
CA SER A 386 -13.17 -9.30 -6.29
C SER A 386 -12.66 -8.70 -4.99
N SER A 387 -13.07 -7.46 -4.70
CA SER A 387 -12.83 -6.75 -3.43
C SER A 387 -13.82 -7.14 -2.34
N GLU A 388 -14.90 -7.85 -2.68
CA GLU A 388 -15.93 -8.29 -1.75
C GLU A 388 -15.55 -9.60 -1.06
N SER A 389 -16.16 -9.83 0.10
CA SER A 389 -16.11 -11.13 0.79
C SER A 389 -17.46 -11.83 0.72
N TYR A 390 -17.44 -13.16 0.69
CA TYR A 390 -18.62 -13.97 0.38
C TYR A 390 -18.96 -14.97 1.49
N ASP A 391 -20.22 -15.37 1.55
CA ASP A 391 -20.71 -16.43 2.43
C ASP A 391 -20.78 -17.80 1.71
N ASN A 392 -21.24 -18.82 2.43
CA ASN A 392 -21.38 -20.20 1.95
C ASN A 392 -22.52 -20.41 0.94
N THR A 393 -23.27 -19.36 0.59
CA THR A 393 -24.30 -19.36 -0.45
C THR A 393 -23.81 -18.72 -1.75
N GLY A 394 -22.66 -18.05 -1.72
CA GLY A 394 -22.10 -17.32 -2.87
C GLY A 394 -22.49 -15.85 -2.90
N GLU A 395 -23.23 -15.38 -1.89
CA GLU A 395 -23.65 -13.98 -1.76
C GLU A 395 -22.61 -13.16 -1.00
N VAL A 396 -22.71 -11.84 -1.13
CA VAL A 396 -21.89 -10.90 -0.34
C VAL A 396 -22.16 -11.11 1.14
N TYR A 397 -21.10 -11.19 1.93
CA TYR A 397 -21.14 -11.60 3.33
C TYR A 397 -21.91 -10.59 4.20
N ASP A 398 -22.98 -11.04 4.87
CA ASP A 398 -23.79 -10.19 5.76
C ASP A 398 -23.23 -10.17 7.18
N VAL A 399 -22.63 -9.03 7.50
CA VAL A 399 -21.86 -8.80 8.73
C VAL A 399 -22.75 -8.62 9.94
N LYS A 400 -23.93 -8.04 9.76
CA LYS A 400 -24.86 -7.77 10.87
C LYS A 400 -25.30 -9.07 11.55
N ARG A 401 -25.25 -10.19 10.83
CA ARG A 401 -25.57 -11.53 11.35
C ARG A 401 -24.54 -12.07 12.35
N ILE A 402 -23.32 -11.52 12.39
CA ILE A 402 -22.24 -12.03 13.24
C ILE A 402 -21.82 -11.03 14.33
N LEU A 403 -22.46 -9.86 14.38
CA LEU A 403 -22.24 -8.86 15.41
C LEU A 403 -23.40 -8.88 16.41
N ASP A 404 -23.09 -8.64 17.68
CA ASP A 404 -24.11 -8.39 18.71
C ASP A 404 -24.59 -6.92 18.73
N ALA A 405 -25.52 -6.60 19.63
CA ALA A 405 -26.05 -5.24 19.78
C ALA A 405 -25.01 -4.19 20.20
N SER A 406 -23.83 -4.62 20.64
CA SER A 406 -22.69 -3.78 21.03
C SER A 406 -21.61 -3.74 19.94
N ASN A 407 -21.94 -4.15 18.71
CA ASN A 407 -21.01 -4.28 17.59
C ASN A 407 -19.78 -5.17 17.89
N GLN A 408 -19.90 -6.12 18.84
CA GLN A 408 -18.86 -7.10 19.14
C GLN A 408 -19.13 -8.41 18.40
N PHE A 409 -18.08 -9.17 18.14
CA PHE A 409 -18.18 -10.45 17.43
C PHE A 409 -18.93 -11.52 18.25
N ASN A 410 -20.00 -12.07 17.66
CA ASN A 410 -20.76 -13.18 18.22
C ASN A 410 -20.37 -14.51 17.56
N GLU A 411 -19.66 -15.34 18.32
CA GLU A 411 -19.14 -16.62 17.82
C GLU A 411 -20.23 -17.65 17.51
N THR A 412 -21.34 -17.67 18.24
CA THR A 412 -22.42 -18.64 17.96
C THR A 412 -23.13 -18.27 16.67
N ALA A 413 -23.42 -17.00 16.46
CA ALA A 413 -24.07 -16.51 15.24
C ALA A 413 -23.19 -16.72 14.01
N TYR A 414 -21.86 -16.49 14.12
CA TYR A 414 -20.89 -16.82 13.07
C TYR A 414 -20.91 -18.31 12.68
N LYS A 415 -20.91 -19.20 13.67
CA LYS A 415 -20.93 -20.66 13.44
C LYS A 415 -22.25 -21.16 12.84
N GLU A 416 -23.35 -20.44 13.04
CA GLU A 416 -24.67 -20.76 12.49
C GLU A 416 -24.88 -20.19 11.09
N TYR A 417 -24.29 -19.02 10.79
CA TYR A 417 -24.38 -18.38 9.49
C TYR A 417 -23.42 -18.99 8.46
N SER A 418 -22.15 -18.59 8.47
CA SER A 418 -21.18 -19.03 7.48
C SER A 418 -19.74 -18.70 7.89
N PRO A 419 -18.74 -19.53 7.54
CA PRO A 419 -17.37 -19.05 7.43
C PRO A 419 -17.25 -18.02 6.29
N LEU A 420 -16.23 -17.18 6.37
CA LEU A 420 -15.91 -16.18 5.36
C LEU A 420 -15.13 -16.81 4.19
N PHE A 421 -15.50 -16.46 2.95
CA PHE A 421 -14.78 -16.83 1.74
C PHE A 421 -14.28 -15.59 0.99
N LEU A 422 -13.11 -15.74 0.37
CA LEU A 422 -12.41 -14.72 -0.41
C LEU A 422 -12.16 -15.23 -1.82
N SER A 423 -12.16 -14.32 -2.80
CA SER A 423 -11.72 -14.61 -4.17
C SER A 423 -10.26 -15.09 -4.20
N THR A 424 -9.89 -15.85 -5.22
CA THR A 424 -8.57 -16.49 -5.28
C THR A 424 -7.43 -15.48 -5.23
N GLN A 425 -7.53 -14.40 -6.01
CA GLN A 425 -6.51 -13.36 -6.02
C GLN A 425 -6.50 -12.54 -4.73
N PHE A 426 -7.65 -12.28 -4.11
CA PHE A 426 -7.70 -11.57 -2.84
C PHE A 426 -7.06 -12.38 -1.70
N ALA A 427 -7.33 -13.68 -1.62
CA ALA A 427 -6.65 -14.57 -0.68
C ALA A 427 -5.13 -14.59 -0.92
N LEU A 428 -4.70 -14.68 -2.17
CA LEU A 428 -3.27 -14.71 -2.52
C LEU A 428 -2.57 -13.38 -2.19
N ALA A 429 -3.26 -12.24 -2.34
CA ALA A 429 -2.74 -10.92 -1.97
C ALA A 429 -2.38 -10.83 -0.47
N TYR A 430 -3.16 -11.46 0.42
CA TYR A 430 -2.79 -11.56 1.84
C TYR A 430 -1.54 -12.41 2.05
N GLY A 431 -1.42 -13.54 1.33
CA GLY A 431 -0.19 -14.35 1.34
C GLY A 431 1.04 -13.53 0.92
N LEU A 432 0.96 -12.83 -0.21
CA LEU A 432 2.07 -11.99 -0.67
C LEU A 432 2.37 -10.83 0.27
N SER A 433 1.36 -10.27 0.94
CA SER A 433 1.57 -9.24 1.96
C SER A 433 2.42 -9.78 3.12
N PHE A 434 2.18 -11.01 3.58
CA PHE A 434 3.04 -11.66 4.58
C PHE A 434 4.48 -11.86 4.08
N ALA A 435 4.64 -12.30 2.84
CA ALA A 435 5.96 -12.46 2.24
C ALA A 435 6.69 -11.12 2.09
N ALA A 436 6.01 -10.05 1.67
CA ALA A 436 6.58 -8.73 1.47
C ALA A 436 7.15 -8.17 2.78
N VAL A 437 6.41 -8.28 3.89
CA VAL A 437 6.85 -7.83 5.21
C VAL A 437 8.14 -8.55 5.61
N ALA A 438 8.17 -9.88 5.59
CA ALA A 438 9.39 -10.64 5.90
C ALA A 438 10.55 -10.29 4.95
N ALA A 439 10.25 -10.14 3.66
CA ALA A 439 11.25 -9.85 2.64
C ALA A 439 11.92 -8.49 2.86
N VAL A 440 11.17 -7.44 3.21
CA VAL A 440 11.72 -6.10 3.46
C VAL A 440 12.78 -6.13 4.55
N VAL A 441 12.50 -6.76 5.69
CA VAL A 441 13.44 -6.81 6.82
C VAL A 441 14.75 -7.48 6.41
N ILE A 442 14.65 -8.66 5.80
CA ILE A 442 15.82 -9.45 5.42
C ILE A 442 16.58 -8.78 4.26
N HIS A 443 15.86 -8.26 3.27
CA HIS A 443 16.46 -7.58 2.13
C HIS A 443 17.24 -6.34 2.58
N VAL A 444 16.63 -5.47 3.40
CA VAL A 444 17.30 -4.26 3.90
C VAL A 444 18.47 -4.62 4.81
N ALA A 445 18.33 -5.62 5.68
CA ALA A 445 19.44 -6.06 6.53
C ALA A 445 20.64 -6.59 5.73
N LEU A 446 20.40 -7.32 4.62
CA LEU A 446 21.46 -7.92 3.82
C LEU A 446 22.10 -6.96 2.80
N TYR A 447 21.29 -6.16 2.10
CA TYR A 447 21.76 -5.26 1.04
C TYR A 447 22.21 -3.90 1.57
N HIS A 448 21.53 -3.35 2.59
CA HIS A 448 21.76 -1.98 3.07
C HIS A 448 22.17 -1.91 4.54
N GLY A 449 22.27 -3.04 5.25
CA GLY A 449 22.49 -3.05 6.70
C GLY A 449 23.83 -2.43 7.13
N ARG A 450 24.89 -2.60 6.32
CA ARG A 450 26.21 -2.00 6.60
C ARG A 450 26.16 -0.48 6.44
N ASP A 451 25.55 -0.02 5.36
CA ASP A 451 25.43 1.40 5.05
C ASP A 451 24.57 2.11 6.09
N LEU A 452 23.45 1.49 6.47
CA LEU A 452 22.58 2.01 7.50
C LEU A 452 23.30 2.11 8.85
N TRP A 453 24.11 1.11 9.20
CA TRP A 453 24.90 1.12 10.44
C TRP A 453 26.00 2.19 10.43
N ASN A 454 26.65 2.40 9.28
CA ASN A 454 27.65 3.43 9.10
C ASN A 454 27.02 4.84 9.17
N GLN A 455 25.91 5.07 8.46
CA GLN A 455 25.13 6.31 8.53
C GLN A 455 24.60 6.59 9.94
N PHE A 456 24.21 5.55 10.68
CA PHE A 456 23.82 5.67 12.08
C PHE A 456 24.99 6.13 12.97
N LYS A 457 26.21 5.63 12.71
CA LYS A 457 27.43 5.97 13.47
C LYS A 457 28.05 7.32 13.13
N MET A 458 28.05 7.73 11.87
CA MET A 458 28.73 8.94 11.38
C MET A 458 28.02 10.25 11.81
N ALA A 459 26.83 10.15 12.43
CA ALA A 459 26.16 11.21 13.19
C ALA A 459 26.32 12.63 12.62
N ARG A 460 25.94 12.82 11.34
CA ARG A 460 25.93 14.07 10.56
C ARG A 460 27.19 14.42 9.74
N HIS A 461 28.26 13.62 9.77
CA HIS A 461 29.44 13.74 8.89
C HIS A 461 29.38 12.74 7.73
N GLN A 462 28.28 12.76 6.98
CA GLN A 462 28.13 11.93 5.78
C GLN A 462 28.76 12.66 4.59
N GLU A 463 29.32 11.92 3.63
CA GLU A 463 29.81 12.51 2.38
C GLU A 463 28.68 13.29 1.69
N ASP A 464 28.94 14.56 1.44
CA ASP A 464 27.96 15.48 0.88
C ASP A 464 27.97 15.38 -0.65
N ASP A 465 26.84 15.03 -1.23
CA ASP A 465 26.65 15.14 -2.66
C ASP A 465 26.60 16.62 -3.10
N VAL A 466 26.64 16.87 -4.41
CA VAL A 466 26.57 18.23 -4.97
C VAL A 466 25.34 19.00 -4.48
N HIS A 467 24.20 18.35 -4.30
CA HIS A 467 22.98 19.01 -3.85
C HIS A 467 22.99 19.32 -2.36
N MET A 468 23.58 18.47 -1.52
CA MET A 468 23.77 18.74 -0.10
C MET A 468 24.75 19.88 0.12
N ARG A 469 25.85 19.94 -0.64
CA ARG A 469 26.79 21.08 -0.60
C ARG A 469 26.09 22.40 -0.94
N LEU A 470 25.25 22.43 -1.98
CA LEU A 470 24.45 23.62 -2.32
C LEU A 470 23.44 23.96 -1.22
N MET A 471 22.86 22.95 -0.56
CA MET A 471 21.89 23.15 0.52
C MET A 471 22.50 23.68 1.83
N LYS A 472 23.81 23.50 2.06
CA LYS A 472 24.51 24.07 3.24
C LYS A 472 24.41 25.59 3.33
N LYS A 473 24.20 26.28 2.20
CA LYS A 473 23.91 27.72 2.17
C LYS A 473 22.68 28.09 3.01
N TYR A 474 21.71 27.19 3.13
CA TYR A 474 20.46 27.43 3.85
C TYR A 474 20.50 26.86 5.27
N ARG A 475 19.99 27.64 6.22
CA ARG A 475 19.88 27.19 7.61
C ARG A 475 18.85 26.06 7.70
N ASP A 476 19.32 24.85 7.96
CA ASP A 476 18.49 23.65 8.11
C ASP A 476 17.45 23.80 9.25
N ALA A 477 16.36 23.02 9.16
CA ALA A 477 15.37 22.84 10.21
C ALA A 477 15.92 21.88 11.27
N GLU A 478 15.83 22.25 12.54
CA GLU A 478 16.40 21.45 13.62
C GLU A 478 15.60 20.16 13.89
N ASP A 479 16.30 19.03 14.10
CA ASP A 479 15.68 17.72 14.36
C ASP A 479 14.74 17.71 15.58
N TRP A 480 15.00 18.57 16.58
CA TRP A 480 14.16 18.67 17.77
C TRP A 480 12.78 19.26 17.47
N TRP A 481 12.59 20.02 16.38
CA TRP A 481 11.27 20.51 15.96
C TRP A 481 10.36 19.33 15.60
N TYR A 482 10.90 18.39 14.83
CA TYR A 482 10.22 17.17 14.43
C TYR A 482 10.00 16.23 15.61
N ALA A 483 10.99 16.07 16.49
CA ALA A 483 10.85 15.28 17.70
C ALA A 483 9.78 15.83 18.66
N ALA A 484 9.77 17.15 18.88
CA ALA A 484 8.78 17.81 19.72
C ALA A 484 7.37 17.67 19.14
N LEU A 485 7.22 17.83 17.82
CA LEU A 485 5.95 17.60 17.14
C LEU A 485 5.48 16.15 17.27
N PHE A 486 6.38 15.18 17.05
CA PHE A 486 6.07 13.76 17.19
C PHE A 486 5.55 13.42 18.59
N ILE A 487 6.28 13.82 19.63
CA ILE A 487 5.90 13.57 21.03
C ILE A 487 4.59 14.28 21.37
N GLY A 488 4.41 15.54 20.93
CA GLY A 488 3.17 16.29 21.13
C GLY A 488 1.97 15.61 20.49
N MET A 489 2.08 15.19 19.23
CA MET A 489 0.99 14.51 18.52
C MET A 489 0.70 13.12 19.06
N MET A 490 1.72 12.41 19.55
CA MET A 490 1.54 11.13 20.23
C MET A 490 0.76 11.31 21.54
N ALA A 491 1.05 12.35 22.33
CA ALA A 491 0.31 12.65 23.56
C ALA A 491 -1.16 13.01 23.27
N VAL A 492 -1.41 13.84 22.26
CA VAL A 492 -2.79 14.16 21.83
C VAL A 492 -3.52 12.91 21.33
N SER A 493 -2.84 12.04 20.57
CA SER A 493 -3.42 10.78 20.09
C SER A 493 -3.82 9.83 21.23
N ILE A 494 -3.00 9.73 22.29
CA ILE A 494 -3.36 8.98 23.50
C ILE A 494 -4.62 9.59 24.13
N GLY A 495 -4.72 10.92 24.18
CA GLY A 495 -5.92 11.63 24.63
C GLY A 495 -7.17 11.30 23.78
N VAL A 496 -7.04 11.21 22.46
CA VAL A 496 -8.14 10.80 21.54
C VAL A 496 -8.57 9.36 21.82
N VAL A 497 -7.62 8.46 21.99
CA VAL A 497 -7.87 7.03 22.18
C VAL A 497 -8.48 6.74 23.56
N ALA A 498 -8.01 7.42 24.61
CA ALA A 498 -8.48 7.24 25.99
C ALA A 498 -9.72 8.09 26.34
N GLY A 499 -9.93 9.21 25.66
CA GLY A 499 -11.01 10.16 25.96
C GLY A 499 -12.38 9.75 25.45
N TRP A 500 -12.45 8.86 24.46
CA TRP A 500 -13.69 8.37 23.85
C TRP A 500 -13.81 6.85 23.96
N PRO A 501 -15.03 6.28 23.92
CA PRO A 501 -15.28 4.85 24.04
C PRO A 501 -14.91 4.07 22.76
N THR A 502 -13.68 4.23 22.28
CA THR A 502 -13.15 3.65 21.04
C THR A 502 -12.88 2.14 21.15
N GLY A 503 -12.78 1.62 22.37
CA GLY A 503 -12.34 0.25 22.64
C GLY A 503 -10.85 -0.01 22.37
N PHE A 504 -10.09 1.03 22.00
CA PHE A 504 -8.66 0.99 21.73
C PHE A 504 -7.89 1.37 23.01
N PRO A 505 -7.17 0.44 23.68
CA PRO A 505 -6.43 0.76 24.89
C PRO A 505 -5.12 1.52 24.59
N TRP A 506 -4.73 2.42 25.50
CA TRP A 506 -3.53 3.27 25.36
C TRP A 506 -2.23 2.47 25.14
N TRP A 507 -2.08 1.31 25.77
CA TRP A 507 -0.88 0.48 25.62
C TRP A 507 -0.79 -0.13 24.21
N ALA A 508 -1.94 -0.46 23.59
CA ALA A 508 -1.96 -0.97 22.23
C ALA A 508 -1.63 0.15 21.23
N TYR A 509 -1.96 1.40 21.54
CA TYR A 509 -1.52 2.55 20.75
C TYR A 509 0.01 2.74 20.81
N ILE A 510 0.67 2.49 21.94
CA ILE A 510 2.14 2.52 22.01
C ILE A 510 2.74 1.45 21.08
N VAL A 511 2.20 0.23 21.10
CA VAL A 511 2.62 -0.84 20.17
C VAL A 511 2.37 -0.45 18.71
N CYS A 512 1.23 0.21 18.44
CA CYS A 512 0.90 0.75 17.13
C CYS A 512 1.98 1.70 16.60
N MET A 513 2.49 2.61 17.45
CA MET A 513 3.53 3.58 17.06
C MET A 513 4.92 2.96 16.84
N LEU A 514 5.21 1.79 17.42
CA LEU A 514 6.47 1.08 17.13
C LEU A 514 6.56 0.65 15.67
N LEU A 515 5.42 0.35 15.03
CA LEU A 515 5.39 -0.08 13.63
C LEU A 515 5.91 1.01 12.68
N PRO A 516 5.33 2.21 12.59
CA PRO A 516 5.86 3.24 11.70
C PRO A 516 7.31 3.64 12.06
N ILE A 517 7.70 3.65 13.34
CA ILE A 517 9.09 3.94 13.75
C ILE A 517 10.09 2.94 13.16
N ILE A 518 9.78 1.65 13.23
CA ILE A 518 10.69 0.59 12.76
C ILE A 518 10.68 0.49 11.23
N TRP A 519 9.50 0.61 10.62
CA TRP A 519 9.30 0.30 9.21
C TRP A 519 9.50 1.48 8.27
N LEU A 520 9.51 2.72 8.78
CA LEU A 520 9.71 3.92 7.97
C LEU A 520 11.01 3.87 7.15
N ILE A 521 12.13 3.50 7.77
CA ILE A 521 13.42 3.48 7.08
C ILE A 521 13.49 2.34 6.06
N PRO A 522 13.20 1.06 6.40
CA PRO A 522 13.25 -0.03 5.42
C PRO A 522 12.34 0.18 4.21
N ILE A 523 11.10 0.60 4.43
CA ILE A 523 10.14 0.84 3.34
C ILE A 523 10.53 2.10 2.56
N GLY A 524 11.00 3.15 3.25
CA GLY A 524 11.44 4.38 2.62
C GLY A 524 12.65 4.19 1.72
N LEU A 525 13.63 3.35 2.09
CA LEU A 525 14.77 3.03 1.22
C LEU A 525 14.30 2.40 -0.09
N ILE A 526 13.41 1.41 -0.01
CA ILE A 526 12.88 0.73 -1.20
C ILE A 526 12.08 1.73 -2.06
N GLN A 527 11.19 2.51 -1.46
CA GLN A 527 10.39 3.50 -2.18
C GLN A 527 11.26 4.58 -2.84
N ALA A 528 12.25 5.11 -2.13
CA ALA A 528 13.14 6.16 -2.65
C ALA A 528 13.97 5.69 -3.85
N MET A 529 14.37 4.40 -3.92
CA MET A 529 15.15 3.86 -5.03
C MET A 529 14.29 3.34 -6.19
N THR A 530 13.10 2.78 -5.89
CA THR A 530 12.28 2.05 -6.86
C THR A 530 11.01 2.77 -7.27
N ASN A 531 10.63 3.83 -6.55
CA ASN A 531 9.33 4.49 -6.63
C ASN A 531 8.12 3.60 -6.29
N VAL A 532 8.33 2.43 -5.67
CA VAL A 532 7.27 1.51 -5.24
C VAL A 532 7.11 1.58 -3.73
N GLN A 533 5.96 2.07 -3.27
CA GLN A 533 5.62 2.11 -1.85
C GLN A 533 5.03 0.78 -1.39
N LEU A 534 5.69 0.13 -0.42
CA LEU A 534 5.18 -1.10 0.17
C LEU A 534 4.20 -0.79 1.32
N GLY A 535 3.07 -1.48 1.34
CA GLY A 535 2.01 -1.28 2.34
C GLY A 535 2.21 -2.07 3.63
N LEU A 536 1.89 -1.47 4.78
CA LEU A 536 1.81 -2.17 6.09
C LEU A 536 0.38 -2.49 6.53
N ASN A 537 -0.63 -2.20 5.70
CA ASN A 537 -2.04 -2.39 6.02
C ASN A 537 -2.30 -3.75 6.67
N VAL A 538 -1.95 -4.83 5.96
CA VAL A 538 -2.18 -6.21 6.41
C VAL A 538 -1.38 -6.54 7.68
N LEU A 539 -0.16 -6.02 7.85
CA LEU A 539 0.63 -6.26 9.06
C LEU A 539 -0.03 -5.64 10.29
N THR A 540 -0.46 -4.38 10.18
CA THR A 540 -1.12 -3.68 11.29
C THR A 540 -2.41 -4.39 11.70
N GLU A 541 -3.19 -4.84 10.73
CA GLU A 541 -4.43 -5.61 10.92
C GLU A 541 -4.16 -6.99 11.52
N PHE A 542 -3.11 -7.69 11.08
CA PHE A 542 -2.69 -8.98 11.60
C PHE A 542 -2.32 -8.89 13.08
N ILE A 543 -1.48 -7.90 13.45
CA ILE A 543 -1.01 -7.71 14.83
C ILE A 543 -2.19 -7.40 15.77
N ILE A 544 -3.00 -6.39 15.43
CA ILE A 544 -4.12 -5.99 16.31
C ILE A 544 -5.20 -7.05 16.38
N GLY A 545 -5.44 -7.81 15.30
CA GLY A 545 -6.42 -8.89 15.29
C GLY A 545 -6.10 -10.04 16.25
N TYR A 546 -4.82 -10.27 16.56
CA TYR A 546 -4.41 -11.21 17.63
C TYR A 546 -4.39 -10.54 19.02
N MET A 547 -4.08 -9.25 19.10
CA MET A 547 -3.98 -8.52 20.37
C MET A 547 -5.35 -8.18 20.98
N LEU A 548 -6.30 -7.75 20.15
CA LEU A 548 -7.65 -7.31 20.54
C LEU A 548 -8.71 -7.95 19.63
N PRO A 549 -8.88 -9.28 19.70
CA PRO A 549 -9.87 -9.97 18.87
C PRO A 549 -11.29 -9.50 19.20
N GLY A 550 -12.12 -9.36 18.16
CA GLY A 550 -13.54 -9.00 18.29
C GLY A 550 -13.84 -7.51 18.37
N ARG A 551 -12.83 -6.63 18.26
CA ARG A 551 -12.98 -5.17 18.35
C ARG A 551 -12.70 -4.47 17.01
N PRO A 552 -13.70 -4.32 16.13
CA PRO A 552 -13.49 -3.77 14.78
C PRO A 552 -13.07 -2.30 14.77
N LEU A 553 -13.66 -1.44 15.61
CA LEU A 553 -13.29 -0.02 15.67
C LEU A 553 -11.84 0.19 16.12
N ALA A 554 -11.41 -0.52 17.16
CA ALA A 554 -10.03 -0.48 17.64
C ALA A 554 -9.04 -0.95 16.57
N MET A 555 -9.39 -2.00 15.80
CA MET A 555 -8.60 -2.43 14.65
C MET A 555 -8.48 -1.32 13.61
N MET A 556 -9.59 -0.67 13.23
CA MET A 556 -9.57 0.39 12.20
C MET A 556 -8.69 1.58 12.62
N MET A 557 -8.79 1.99 13.88
CA MET A 557 -7.94 3.05 14.43
C MET A 557 -6.46 2.63 14.51
N PHE A 558 -6.17 1.38 14.91
CA PHE A 558 -4.81 0.86 14.94
C PHE A 558 -4.19 0.79 13.55
N LYS A 559 -4.96 0.34 12.54
CA LYS A 559 -4.54 0.36 11.14
C LYS A 559 -4.24 1.78 10.69
N ASN A 560 -5.16 2.71 10.94
CA ASN A 560 -5.00 4.10 10.55
C ASN A 560 -3.72 4.70 11.15
N TYR A 561 -3.55 4.63 12.47
CA TYR A 561 -2.35 5.16 13.11
C TYR A 561 -1.06 4.43 12.72
N GLY A 562 -1.08 3.10 12.58
CA GLY A 562 0.12 2.30 12.31
C GLY A 562 0.60 2.41 10.87
N TYR A 563 -0.32 2.40 9.90
CA TYR A 563 0.02 2.49 8.48
C TYR A 563 0.08 3.94 7.98
N LEU A 564 -0.94 4.77 8.28
CA LEU A 564 -1.01 6.13 7.72
C LEU A 564 0.16 6.99 8.21
N CYS A 565 0.54 6.85 9.48
CA CYS A 565 1.68 7.58 10.03
C CYS A 565 2.95 7.34 9.21
N MET A 566 3.22 6.08 8.84
CA MET A 566 4.36 5.75 7.97
C MET A 566 4.16 6.28 6.55
N ALA A 567 2.99 6.04 5.94
CA ALA A 567 2.73 6.44 4.57
C ALA A 567 2.87 7.97 4.38
N GLN A 568 2.32 8.75 5.32
CA GLN A 568 2.46 10.20 5.35
C GLN A 568 3.90 10.61 5.62
N ALA A 569 4.61 9.96 6.54
CA ALA A 569 6.02 10.23 6.77
C ALA A 569 6.88 10.07 5.50
N LEU A 570 6.54 9.11 4.64
CA LEU A 570 7.21 8.89 3.35
C LEU A 570 6.88 9.99 2.34
N TYR A 571 5.62 10.43 2.23
CA TYR A 571 5.25 11.57 1.37
C TYR A 571 5.94 12.87 1.82
N PHE A 572 6.04 13.09 3.13
CA PHE A 572 6.77 14.24 3.65
C PHE A 572 8.27 14.15 3.40
N ALA A 573 8.87 12.96 3.52
CA ALA A 573 10.28 12.73 3.17
C ALA A 573 10.55 12.96 1.68
N GLN A 574 9.63 12.52 0.81
CA GLN A 574 9.65 12.78 -0.61
C GLN A 574 9.64 14.30 -0.89
N ASP A 575 8.70 15.05 -0.34
CA ASP A 575 8.68 16.52 -0.49
C ASP A 575 9.96 17.21 0.02
N LEU A 576 10.55 16.71 1.11
CA LEU A 576 11.82 17.22 1.62
C LEU A 576 12.95 16.97 0.62
N LYS A 577 12.93 15.85 -0.11
CA LYS A 577 13.84 15.59 -1.24
C LYS A 577 13.56 16.52 -2.43
N LEU A 578 12.29 16.75 -2.78
CA LEU A 578 11.92 17.74 -3.79
C LEU A 578 12.47 19.14 -3.42
N GLY A 579 12.31 19.57 -2.17
CA GLY A 579 12.87 20.82 -1.66
C GLY A 579 14.40 20.86 -1.74
N HIS A 580 15.06 19.73 -1.48
CA HIS A 580 16.51 19.56 -1.63
C HIS A 580 16.95 19.68 -3.10
N TYR A 581 16.23 19.09 -4.05
CA TYR A 581 16.51 19.22 -5.48
C TYR A 581 16.25 20.60 -6.06
N MET A 582 15.26 21.32 -5.54
CA MET A 582 14.88 22.66 -6.00
C MET A 582 15.52 23.79 -5.17
N LYS A 583 16.36 23.44 -4.18
CA LYS A 583 17.13 24.35 -3.33
C LYS A 583 16.22 25.32 -2.57
N VAL A 584 15.13 24.80 -2.01
CA VAL A 584 14.17 25.55 -1.20
C VAL A 584 14.61 25.52 0.27
N PRO A 585 14.61 26.66 0.99
CA PRO A 585 15.05 26.69 2.39
C PRO A 585 14.31 25.67 3.29
N PRO A 586 15.01 24.80 4.04
CA PRO A 586 14.38 23.70 4.79
C PRO A 586 13.37 24.12 5.85
N ARG A 587 13.55 25.28 6.50
CA ARG A 587 12.58 25.80 7.47
C ARG A 587 11.25 26.22 6.85
N VAL A 588 11.30 26.68 5.59
CA VAL A 588 10.10 27.11 4.87
C VAL A 588 9.34 25.89 4.39
N MET A 589 10.06 24.87 3.90
CA MET A 589 9.49 23.54 3.68
C MET A 589 8.83 23.02 4.95
N PHE A 590 9.50 23.15 6.10
CA PHE A 590 8.93 22.70 7.38
C PHE A 590 7.57 23.34 7.70
N ALA A 591 7.54 24.67 7.71
CA ALA A 591 6.35 25.42 8.08
C ALA A 591 5.21 25.24 7.08
N SER A 592 5.50 25.25 5.78
CA SER A 592 4.50 25.16 4.72
C SER A 592 3.75 23.83 4.74
N GLN A 593 4.47 22.72 4.88
CA GLN A 593 3.86 21.39 4.97
C GLN A 593 3.02 21.20 6.23
N LEU A 594 3.53 21.62 7.40
CA LEU A 594 2.83 21.46 8.67
C LEU A 594 1.51 22.23 8.69
N VAL A 595 1.54 23.50 8.28
CA VAL A 595 0.34 24.36 8.23
C VAL A 595 -0.67 23.81 7.23
N ALA A 596 -0.22 23.42 6.03
CA ALA A 596 -1.10 22.86 5.00
C ALA A 596 -1.75 21.54 5.45
N SER A 597 -1.02 20.69 6.17
CA SER A 597 -1.53 19.41 6.70
C SER A 597 -2.66 19.62 7.72
N ILE A 598 -2.45 20.52 8.69
CA ILE A 598 -3.47 20.85 9.70
C ILE A 598 -4.70 21.46 9.04
N TRP A 599 -4.48 22.41 8.11
CA TRP A 599 -5.55 23.07 7.38
C TRP A 599 -6.37 22.09 6.53
N SER A 600 -5.69 21.17 5.82
CA SER A 600 -6.31 20.13 5.03
C SER A 600 -7.20 19.22 5.87
N ALA A 601 -6.73 18.76 7.03
CA ALA A 601 -7.51 17.91 7.92
C ALA A 601 -8.84 18.57 8.33
N ILE A 602 -8.80 19.86 8.67
CA ILE A 602 -9.99 20.64 9.02
C ILE A 602 -10.98 20.68 7.85
N ILE A 603 -10.50 21.01 6.65
CA ILE A 603 -11.34 21.14 5.46
C ILE A 603 -11.95 19.81 5.04
N GLN A 604 -11.17 18.74 5.01
CA GLN A 604 -11.68 17.43 4.61
C GLN A 604 -12.75 16.92 5.58
N ILE A 605 -12.55 17.09 6.89
CA ILE A 605 -13.57 16.72 7.88
C ILE A 605 -14.82 17.59 7.74
N ALA A 606 -14.66 18.89 7.46
CA ALA A 606 -15.79 19.77 7.22
C ALA A 606 -16.61 19.36 5.99
N VAL A 607 -15.94 19.04 4.87
CA VAL A 607 -16.60 18.57 3.64
C VAL A 607 -17.25 17.20 3.85
N MET A 608 -16.60 16.29 4.57
CA MET A 608 -17.17 14.99 4.93
C MET A 608 -18.50 15.16 5.69
N ASN A 609 -18.50 15.94 6.77
CA ASN A 609 -19.71 16.17 7.57
C ASN A 609 -20.79 16.91 6.77
N TRP A 610 -20.40 17.84 5.90
CA TRP A 610 -21.33 18.50 4.99
C TRP A 610 -21.98 17.50 4.03
N ALA A 611 -21.19 16.60 3.42
CA ALA A 611 -21.67 15.58 2.50
C ALA A 611 -22.65 14.63 3.18
N LEU A 612 -22.32 14.15 4.40
CA LEU A 612 -23.21 13.32 5.20
C LEU A 612 -24.54 13.99 5.57
N ALA A 613 -24.53 15.31 5.77
CA ALA A 613 -25.73 16.06 6.16
C ALA A 613 -26.61 16.49 4.99
N LYS A 614 -26.06 16.58 3.76
CA LYS A 614 -26.75 17.17 2.60
C LYS A 614 -27.00 16.21 1.46
N ILE A 615 -26.21 15.14 1.32
CA ILE A 615 -26.41 14.13 0.28
C ILE A 615 -27.33 13.05 0.85
N PRO A 616 -28.57 12.91 0.36
CA PRO A 616 -29.46 11.84 0.79
C PRO A 616 -28.88 10.48 0.38
N ASP A 617 -29.06 9.49 1.26
CA ASP A 617 -28.66 8.08 1.05
C ASP A 617 -27.19 7.91 0.64
N VAL A 618 -26.32 8.77 1.17
CA VAL A 618 -24.87 8.70 0.94
C VAL A 618 -24.31 7.35 1.38
N CYS A 619 -23.44 6.79 0.54
CA CYS A 619 -22.85 5.46 0.64
C CYS A 619 -23.81 4.27 0.41
N ASP A 620 -25.07 4.49 0.02
CA ASP A 620 -25.96 3.42 -0.45
C ASP A 620 -25.51 2.90 -1.83
N PRO A 621 -25.57 1.58 -2.12
CA PRO A 621 -25.21 1.05 -3.44
C PRO A 621 -26.01 1.64 -4.61
N ASN A 622 -27.24 2.08 -4.36
CA ASN A 622 -28.17 2.59 -5.38
C ASN A 622 -28.30 4.13 -5.36
N GLN A 623 -27.36 4.83 -4.73
CA GLN A 623 -27.37 6.29 -4.65
C GLN A 623 -27.32 6.91 -6.06
N ALA A 624 -28.26 7.81 -6.36
CA ALA A 624 -28.50 8.33 -7.72
C ALA A 624 -27.26 8.96 -8.40
N ASN A 625 -26.41 9.61 -7.62
CA ASN A 625 -25.17 10.27 -8.05
C ASN A 625 -23.91 9.40 -7.92
N ASN A 626 -24.08 8.11 -7.60
CA ASN A 626 -23.03 7.13 -7.35
C ASN A 626 -22.10 7.46 -6.17
N TYR A 627 -22.59 8.17 -5.15
CA TYR A 627 -21.88 8.33 -3.88
C TYR A 627 -21.97 7.03 -3.05
N THR A 628 -21.27 5.97 -3.49
CA THR A 628 -21.35 4.62 -2.90
C THR A 628 -20.22 4.29 -1.91
N CYS A 629 -19.25 5.20 -1.74
CA CYS A 629 -18.15 5.16 -0.76
C CYS A 629 -17.27 3.89 -0.81
N PRO A 630 -16.57 3.66 -1.94
CA PRO A 630 -15.81 2.43 -2.17
C PRO A 630 -14.66 2.23 -1.17
N GLY A 631 -13.92 3.29 -0.82
CA GLY A 631 -12.80 3.23 0.14
C GLY A 631 -13.25 2.79 1.52
N SER A 632 -14.28 3.46 2.05
CA SER A 632 -14.84 3.15 3.37
C SER A 632 -15.48 1.76 3.43
N ARG A 633 -16.03 1.24 2.31
CA ARG A 633 -16.50 -0.16 2.20
C ARG A 633 -15.38 -1.18 2.30
N VAL A 634 -14.28 -1.00 1.57
CA VAL A 634 -13.11 -1.90 1.68
C VAL A 634 -12.55 -1.89 3.10
N PHE A 635 -12.50 -0.72 3.73
CA PHE A 635 -12.12 -0.58 5.14
C PHE A 635 -13.07 -1.31 6.07
N PHE A 636 -14.37 -1.17 5.85
CA PHE A 636 -15.38 -1.89 6.61
C PHE A 636 -15.19 -3.40 6.46
N THR A 637 -15.09 -3.92 5.23
CA THR A 637 -14.80 -5.33 4.94
C THR A 637 -13.53 -5.80 5.65
N ALA A 638 -12.45 -5.03 5.62
CA ALA A 638 -11.23 -5.35 6.35
C ALA A 638 -11.45 -5.40 7.87
N SER A 639 -12.22 -4.46 8.44
CA SER A 639 -12.59 -4.42 9.87
C SER A 639 -13.26 -5.70 10.34
N ILE A 640 -13.97 -6.38 9.44
CA ILE A 640 -14.66 -7.64 9.72
C ILE A 640 -13.68 -8.81 9.70
N ILE A 641 -12.86 -8.90 8.66
CA ILE A 641 -11.88 -9.97 8.48
C ILE A 641 -10.92 -10.02 9.66
N TRP A 642 -10.32 -8.88 9.98
CA TRP A 642 -9.20 -8.80 10.92
C TRP A 642 -9.61 -8.35 12.32
N GLY A 643 -10.65 -7.53 12.44
CA GLY A 643 -11.13 -7.01 13.72
C GLY A 643 -12.19 -7.92 14.34
N ALA A 644 -13.32 -8.10 13.66
CA ALA A 644 -14.45 -8.87 14.20
C ALA A 644 -14.17 -10.39 14.24
N ILE A 645 -13.95 -11.02 13.08
CA ILE A 645 -13.69 -12.48 12.98
C ILE A 645 -12.30 -12.81 13.53
N GLY A 646 -11.31 -12.01 13.15
CA GLY A 646 -9.94 -12.12 13.62
C GLY A 646 -9.11 -13.18 12.88
N PRO A 647 -7.79 -12.96 12.75
CA PRO A 647 -6.89 -13.81 11.97
C PRO A 647 -6.78 -15.25 12.49
N ALA A 648 -7.01 -15.48 13.79
CA ALA A 648 -6.98 -16.80 14.38
C ALA A 648 -7.99 -17.78 13.74
N ARG A 649 -9.15 -17.28 13.27
CA ARG A 649 -10.21 -18.10 12.69
C ARG A 649 -10.07 -18.30 11.17
N ILE A 650 -9.24 -17.48 10.51
CA ILE A 650 -9.09 -17.46 9.05
C ILE A 650 -7.76 -18.08 8.61
N PHE A 651 -6.67 -17.75 9.31
CA PHE A 651 -5.30 -18.10 8.91
C PHE A 651 -4.58 -19.06 9.86
N SER A 652 -5.14 -19.40 11.04
CA SER A 652 -4.44 -20.26 12.01
C SER A 652 -4.99 -21.68 12.09
N GLY A 653 -4.11 -22.62 12.46
CA GLY A 653 -4.47 -24.03 12.70
C GLY A 653 -5.09 -24.71 11.48
N SER A 654 -6.32 -25.21 11.63
CA SER A 654 -7.06 -25.90 10.58
C SER A 654 -8.02 -25.01 9.79
N ALA A 655 -7.86 -23.68 9.86
CA ALA A 655 -8.65 -22.72 9.10
C ALA A 655 -8.41 -22.84 7.58
N LEU A 656 -9.35 -22.32 6.78
CA LEU A 656 -9.38 -22.49 5.32
C LEU A 656 -8.13 -21.95 4.62
N TYR A 657 -7.60 -20.82 5.11
CA TYR A 657 -6.48 -20.11 4.51
C TYR A 657 -5.17 -20.26 5.29
N SER A 658 -5.04 -21.27 6.16
CA SER A 658 -3.86 -21.42 7.01
C SER A 658 -2.56 -21.67 6.22
N SER A 659 -2.66 -22.24 5.02
CA SER A 659 -1.52 -22.43 4.13
C SER A 659 -0.84 -21.12 3.71
N LEU A 660 -1.54 -19.98 3.74
CA LEU A 660 -0.95 -18.69 3.39
C LEU A 660 0.12 -18.24 4.39
N GLN A 661 0.12 -18.75 5.62
CA GLN A 661 1.17 -18.42 6.60
C GLN A 661 2.57 -18.87 6.17
N TRP A 662 2.69 -19.85 5.26
CA TRP A 662 3.99 -20.24 4.69
C TRP A 662 4.67 -19.11 3.91
N PHE A 663 3.93 -18.11 3.46
CA PHE A 663 4.51 -16.95 2.79
C PHE A 663 5.42 -16.12 3.69
N TRP A 664 5.27 -16.17 5.03
CA TRP A 664 6.25 -15.61 5.96
C TRP A 664 7.65 -16.21 5.74
N LEU A 665 7.72 -17.53 5.59
CA LEU A 665 8.96 -18.24 5.38
C LEU A 665 9.51 -17.99 3.97
N VAL A 666 8.65 -18.00 2.95
CA VAL A 666 9.04 -17.68 1.57
C VAL A 666 9.62 -16.27 1.49
N GLY A 667 8.96 -15.30 2.12
CA GLY A 667 9.43 -13.92 2.21
C GLY A 667 10.77 -13.77 2.94
N ALA A 668 11.02 -14.56 3.99
CA ALA A 668 12.29 -14.52 4.71
C ALA A 668 13.45 -15.18 3.92
N ILE A 669 13.18 -16.29 3.22
CA ILE A 669 14.23 -17.05 2.52
C ILE A 669 14.60 -16.43 1.18
N ALA A 670 13.62 -15.94 0.41
CA ALA A 670 13.87 -15.45 -0.94
C ALA A 670 14.96 -14.36 -1.04
N PRO A 671 14.98 -13.31 -0.18
CA PRO A 671 16.05 -12.32 -0.18
C PRO A 671 17.43 -12.88 0.17
N ILE A 672 17.51 -13.93 1.01
CA ILE A 672 18.78 -14.60 1.34
C ILE A 672 19.35 -15.26 0.10
N ILE A 673 18.52 -15.99 -0.65
CA ILE A 673 18.91 -16.65 -1.89
C ILE A 673 19.37 -15.61 -2.91
N THR A 674 18.58 -14.56 -3.15
CA THR A 674 18.94 -13.54 -4.15
C THR A 674 20.20 -12.78 -3.77
N TRP A 675 20.41 -12.52 -2.47
CA TRP A 675 21.62 -11.87 -1.98
C TRP A 675 22.87 -12.74 -2.18
N LEU A 676 22.81 -14.04 -1.89
CA LEU A 676 23.92 -14.97 -2.13
C LEU A 676 24.28 -15.03 -3.63
N LEU A 677 23.27 -15.05 -4.50
CA LEU A 677 23.46 -15.05 -5.96
C LEU A 677 24.04 -13.72 -6.46
N ALA A 678 23.54 -12.58 -5.96
CA ALA A 678 24.06 -11.25 -6.28
C ALA A 678 25.51 -11.08 -5.83
N ARG A 679 25.88 -11.61 -4.67
CA ARG A 679 27.27 -11.57 -4.19
C ARG A 679 28.20 -12.49 -4.99
N ARG A 680 27.71 -13.65 -5.44
CA ARG A 680 28.48 -14.58 -6.27
C ARG A 680 28.70 -14.05 -7.69
N TRP A 681 27.73 -13.31 -8.23
CA TRP A 681 27.74 -12.73 -9.57
C TRP A 681 27.24 -11.27 -9.56
N PRO A 682 28.06 -10.30 -9.11
CA PRO A 682 27.63 -8.91 -8.90
C PRO A 682 27.28 -8.15 -10.19
N LYS A 683 27.83 -8.57 -11.34
CA LYS A 683 27.52 -7.98 -12.66
C LYS A 683 26.37 -8.69 -13.40
N SER A 684 25.69 -9.64 -12.74
CA SER A 684 24.59 -10.41 -13.32
C SER A 684 23.22 -9.77 -13.05
N ILE A 685 22.17 -10.35 -13.64
CA ILE A 685 20.76 -9.97 -13.43
C ILE A 685 20.35 -9.94 -11.95
N TRP A 686 21.03 -10.70 -11.09
CA TRP A 686 20.71 -10.83 -9.66
C TRP A 686 20.86 -9.54 -8.86
N ARG A 687 21.64 -8.57 -9.34
CA ARG A 687 21.72 -7.21 -8.76
C ARG A 687 20.40 -6.45 -8.90
N TYR A 688 19.62 -6.72 -9.94
CA TYR A 688 18.36 -6.04 -10.22
C TYR A 688 17.16 -6.70 -9.53
N VAL A 689 17.32 -7.88 -8.92
CA VAL A 689 16.23 -8.62 -8.29
C VAL A 689 15.94 -8.05 -6.90
N ASN A 690 14.74 -7.51 -6.72
CA ASN A 690 14.27 -6.94 -5.46
C ASN A 690 13.04 -7.74 -4.98
N THR A 691 13.29 -8.69 -4.07
CA THR A 691 12.26 -9.59 -3.52
C THR A 691 11.13 -8.88 -2.78
N PRO A 692 11.37 -7.83 -1.96
CA PRO A 692 10.29 -6.98 -1.44
C PRO A 692 9.36 -6.42 -2.52
N VAL A 693 9.90 -5.93 -3.64
CA VAL A 693 9.11 -5.36 -4.74
C VAL A 693 8.36 -6.45 -5.53
N ILE A 694 8.93 -7.65 -5.67
CA ILE A 694 8.24 -8.80 -6.27
C ILE A 694 6.99 -9.16 -5.46
N PHE A 695 7.10 -9.22 -4.13
CA PHE A 695 5.97 -9.61 -3.29
C PHE A 695 4.98 -8.48 -3.01
N GLY A 696 5.47 -7.26 -2.76
CA GLY A 696 4.62 -6.15 -2.35
C GLY A 696 4.29 -5.11 -3.42
N GLY A 697 4.97 -5.13 -4.58
CA GLY A 697 4.67 -4.23 -5.70
C GLY A 697 3.25 -4.39 -6.25
N PRO A 698 2.73 -5.63 -6.41
CA PRO A 698 1.33 -5.88 -6.73
C PRO A 698 0.31 -5.61 -5.60
N GLY A 699 0.70 -4.83 -4.58
CA GLY A 699 -0.07 -4.66 -3.34
C GLY A 699 -1.43 -3.96 -3.47
N PHE A 700 -1.75 -3.37 -4.63
CA PHE A 700 -3.07 -2.80 -4.91
C PHE A 700 -4.06 -3.78 -5.52
N ILE A 701 -3.70 -5.06 -5.72
CA ILE A 701 -4.63 -6.11 -6.14
C ILE A 701 -5.27 -6.75 -4.90
N PRO A 702 -6.60 -6.65 -4.68
CA PRO A 702 -7.59 -5.71 -5.27
C PRO A 702 -7.60 -4.32 -4.58
N PRO A 703 -8.21 -3.26 -5.16
CA PRO A 703 -9.12 -3.24 -6.31
C PRO A 703 -8.47 -3.20 -7.70
N ALA A 704 -7.17 -2.93 -7.83
CA ALA A 704 -6.49 -2.99 -9.13
C ALA A 704 -6.51 -4.44 -9.66
N THR A 705 -6.52 -4.61 -10.99
CA THR A 705 -6.55 -5.94 -11.61
C THR A 705 -5.21 -6.35 -12.19
N VAL A 706 -5.03 -7.64 -12.43
CA VAL A 706 -3.86 -8.15 -13.15
C VAL A 706 -3.72 -7.47 -14.51
N TYR A 707 -4.83 -7.25 -15.22
CA TYR A 707 -4.88 -6.50 -16.47
C TYR A 707 -4.20 -5.13 -16.36
N ILE A 708 -4.54 -4.36 -15.33
CA ILE A 708 -3.95 -3.03 -15.07
C ILE A 708 -2.43 -3.13 -14.86
N TYR A 709 -1.97 -4.08 -14.04
CA TYR A 709 -0.54 -4.26 -13.79
C TYR A 709 0.23 -4.73 -15.04
N LEU A 710 -0.36 -5.58 -15.86
CA LEU A 710 0.24 -5.99 -17.13
C LEU A 710 0.28 -4.82 -18.13
N CYS A 711 -0.78 -4.01 -18.22
CA CYS A 711 -0.82 -2.79 -19.04
C CYS A 711 0.28 -1.80 -18.58
N TRP A 712 0.29 -1.43 -17.30
CA TRP A 712 1.32 -0.58 -16.69
C TRP A 712 2.73 -1.09 -16.97
N GLY A 713 2.97 -2.39 -16.74
CA GLY A 713 4.29 -3.00 -16.93
C GLY A 713 4.74 -3.04 -18.40
N SER A 714 3.83 -3.29 -19.34
CA SER A 714 4.14 -3.30 -20.77
C SER A 714 4.54 -1.91 -21.29
N MET A 715 3.79 -0.87 -20.91
CA MET A 715 4.12 0.53 -21.24
C MET A 715 5.41 0.97 -20.57
N GLY A 716 5.60 0.58 -19.31
CA GLY A 716 6.82 0.85 -18.55
C GLY A 716 8.06 0.22 -19.19
N MET A 717 7.97 -1.01 -19.69
CA MET A 717 9.06 -1.65 -20.45
C MET A 717 9.34 -0.94 -21.77
N LEU A 718 8.32 -0.51 -22.50
CA LEU A 718 8.51 0.23 -23.75
C LEU A 718 9.36 1.49 -23.52
N PHE A 719 9.02 2.30 -22.52
CA PHE A 719 9.73 3.55 -22.26
C PHE A 719 11.06 3.35 -21.52
N ASN A 720 11.08 2.57 -20.44
CA ASN A 720 12.25 2.46 -19.57
C ASN A 720 13.29 1.41 -20.02
N TYR A 721 12.91 0.48 -20.89
CA TYR A 721 13.85 -0.50 -21.47
C TYR A 721 14.18 -0.19 -22.92
N TYR A 722 13.16 -0.15 -23.80
CA TYR A 722 13.39 -0.03 -25.24
C TYR A 722 13.78 1.38 -25.65
N ILE A 723 12.97 2.39 -25.32
CA ILE A 723 13.24 3.79 -25.67
C ILE A 723 14.49 4.29 -24.96
N ARG A 724 14.64 4.02 -23.65
CA ARG A 724 15.83 4.41 -22.89
C ARG A 724 17.14 3.89 -23.49
N ARG A 725 17.18 2.65 -24.01
CA ARG A 725 18.41 2.07 -24.61
C ARG A 725 18.69 2.57 -26.02
N ARG A 726 17.65 2.78 -26.83
CA ARG A 726 17.80 3.14 -28.25
C ARG A 726 17.89 4.66 -28.47
N TYR A 727 17.23 5.44 -27.62
CA TYR A 727 17.08 6.90 -27.71
C TYR A 727 17.33 7.55 -26.34
N THR A 728 18.50 7.28 -25.75
CA THR A 728 18.86 7.73 -24.39
C THR A 728 18.74 9.24 -24.20
N GLY A 729 19.18 10.05 -25.17
CA GLY A 729 19.10 11.51 -25.11
C GLY A 729 17.66 12.02 -25.10
N TRP A 730 16.78 11.40 -25.90
CA TRP A 730 15.35 11.70 -25.87
C TRP A 730 14.73 11.33 -24.51
N TRP A 731 15.04 10.15 -23.98
CA TRP A 731 14.49 9.67 -22.71
C TRP A 731 14.89 10.59 -21.55
N LEU A 732 16.19 10.91 -21.42
CA LEU A 732 16.71 11.79 -20.36
C LEU A 732 16.08 13.19 -20.40
N GLN A 733 15.82 13.73 -21.60
CA GLN A 733 15.29 15.08 -21.76
C GLN A 733 13.76 15.17 -21.63
N TYR A 734 13.02 14.19 -22.17
CA TYR A 734 11.57 14.32 -22.42
C TYR A 734 10.69 13.29 -21.73
N ASN A 735 11.22 12.18 -21.22
CA ASN A 735 10.39 11.11 -20.64
C ASN A 735 9.52 11.62 -19.47
N TYR A 736 10.12 12.28 -18.49
CA TYR A 736 9.40 12.81 -17.34
C TYR A 736 8.40 13.91 -17.71
N ILE A 737 8.71 14.72 -18.72
CA ILE A 737 7.81 15.76 -19.23
C ILE A 737 6.62 15.13 -19.95
N THR A 738 6.85 14.06 -20.71
CA THR A 738 5.80 13.29 -21.39
C THR A 738 4.85 12.69 -20.36
N SER A 739 5.39 12.09 -19.30
CA SER A 739 4.58 11.60 -18.16
C SER A 739 3.70 12.71 -17.57
N ALA A 740 4.31 13.84 -17.20
CA ALA A 740 3.58 14.97 -16.63
C ALA A 740 2.51 15.53 -17.57
N ALA A 741 2.78 15.57 -18.88
CA ALA A 741 1.85 16.06 -19.89
C ALA A 741 0.63 15.12 -20.05
N LEU A 742 0.85 13.81 -20.10
CA LEU A 742 -0.21 12.81 -20.17
C LEU A 742 -1.12 12.87 -18.93
N ASP A 743 -0.54 12.97 -17.73
CA ASP A 743 -1.29 13.07 -16.48
C ASP A 743 -2.09 14.39 -16.39
N CYS A 744 -1.46 15.52 -16.71
CA CYS A 744 -2.14 16.83 -16.72
C CYS A 744 -3.29 16.88 -17.73
N GLY A 745 -3.05 16.40 -18.96
CA GLY A 745 -4.06 16.37 -20.02
C GLY A 745 -5.24 15.47 -19.66
N LEU A 746 -4.95 14.28 -19.13
CA LEU A 746 -5.95 13.36 -18.61
C LEU A 746 -6.81 14.03 -17.53
N ILE A 747 -6.21 14.55 -16.46
CA ILE A 747 -6.98 15.05 -15.31
C ILE A 747 -7.82 16.27 -15.71
N MET A 748 -7.29 17.18 -16.53
CA MET A 748 -8.06 18.32 -17.04
C MET A 748 -9.29 17.84 -17.83
N SER A 749 -9.13 16.79 -18.65
CA SER A 749 -10.24 16.21 -19.41
C SER A 749 -11.25 15.53 -18.49
N THR A 750 -10.78 14.75 -17.51
CA THR A 750 -11.63 14.11 -16.49
C THR A 750 -12.43 15.13 -15.71
N LEU A 751 -11.84 16.24 -15.27
CA LEU A 751 -12.54 17.31 -14.55
C LEU A 751 -13.64 17.94 -15.42
N VAL A 752 -13.35 18.23 -16.69
CA VAL A 752 -14.35 18.79 -17.61
C VAL A 752 -15.50 17.80 -17.84
N ILE A 753 -15.21 16.55 -18.16
CA ILE A 753 -16.21 15.48 -18.33
C ILE A 753 -17.03 15.32 -17.05
N PHE A 754 -16.39 15.37 -15.89
CA PHE A 754 -17.06 15.27 -14.59
C PHE A 754 -18.06 16.41 -14.37
N PHE A 755 -17.60 17.66 -14.43
CA PHE A 755 -18.46 18.82 -14.13
C PHE A 755 -19.53 19.06 -15.19
N THR A 756 -19.27 18.71 -16.45
CA THR A 756 -20.20 19.00 -17.56
C THR A 756 -21.19 17.87 -17.85
N LEU A 757 -20.80 16.60 -17.64
CA LEU A 757 -21.59 15.44 -18.05
C LEU A 757 -22.01 14.54 -16.89
N TYR A 758 -21.07 14.20 -15.99
CA TYR A 758 -21.39 13.31 -14.86
C TYR A 758 -22.24 14.01 -13.80
N LEU A 759 -21.93 15.27 -13.46
CA LEU A 759 -22.67 16.04 -12.45
C LEU A 759 -24.06 16.45 -12.93
N THR A 760 -24.24 16.60 -14.24
CA THR A 760 -25.52 16.92 -14.88
C THR A 760 -26.35 15.67 -15.19
N GLU A 761 -25.89 14.49 -14.78
CA GLU A 761 -26.52 13.18 -15.00
C GLU A 761 -26.87 12.92 -16.48
N VAL A 762 -26.06 13.44 -17.40
CA VAL A 762 -26.27 13.21 -18.83
C VAL A 762 -26.11 11.73 -19.12
N LYS A 763 -27.15 11.11 -19.68
CA LYS A 763 -27.10 9.70 -20.08
C LYS A 763 -25.95 9.49 -21.06
N HIS A 764 -25.13 8.47 -20.79
CA HIS A 764 -24.07 8.06 -21.70
C HIS A 764 -24.64 7.75 -23.09
N ILE A 765 -23.82 7.96 -24.13
CA ILE A 765 -24.18 7.63 -25.51
C ILE A 765 -24.52 6.14 -25.56
N GLN A 766 -25.77 5.83 -25.88
CA GLN A 766 -26.29 4.47 -25.91
C GLN A 766 -25.94 3.82 -27.25
N TRP A 767 -24.76 3.21 -27.34
CA TRP A 767 -24.31 2.45 -28.50
C TRP A 767 -23.42 1.29 -28.07
N TRP A 768 -23.04 0.42 -29.01
CA TRP A 768 -22.34 -0.83 -28.72
C TRP A 768 -21.08 -0.64 -27.85
N GLY A 769 -20.25 0.38 -28.10
CA GLY A 769 -19.02 0.60 -27.34
C GLY A 769 -19.20 0.96 -25.85
N ASN A 770 -20.40 1.39 -25.46
CA ASN A 770 -20.73 1.74 -24.06
C ASN A 770 -21.69 0.75 -23.39
N ILE A 771 -22.34 -0.13 -24.17
CA ILE A 771 -23.31 -1.12 -23.66
C ILE A 771 -22.81 -2.52 -23.99
N GLY A 772 -22.75 -2.87 -25.27
CA GLY A 772 -22.36 -4.21 -25.72
C GLY A 772 -20.93 -4.60 -25.36
N ALA A 773 -19.98 -3.65 -25.39
CA ALA A 773 -18.60 -3.90 -24.98
C ALA A 773 -18.46 -4.14 -23.46
N LEU A 774 -19.43 -3.68 -22.66
CA LEU A 774 -19.46 -3.85 -21.20
C LEU A 774 -20.42 -4.98 -20.77
N ASP A 775 -21.32 -5.45 -21.64
CA ASP A 775 -22.21 -6.58 -21.37
C ASP A 775 -21.49 -7.92 -21.53
N THR A 776 -20.54 -8.18 -20.64
CA THR A 776 -19.75 -9.42 -20.58
C THR A 776 -19.85 -10.03 -19.19
N LEU A 777 -19.71 -11.35 -19.08
CA LEU A 777 -19.69 -12.00 -17.76
C LEU A 777 -18.57 -11.48 -16.85
N ASP A 778 -17.46 -11.04 -17.43
CA ASP A 778 -16.35 -10.44 -16.69
C ASP A 778 -16.73 -9.09 -16.06
N TYR A 779 -17.23 -8.15 -16.87
CA TYR A 779 -17.56 -6.82 -16.39
C TYR A 779 -18.73 -6.83 -15.39
N ASN A 780 -19.65 -7.78 -15.56
CA ASN A 780 -20.75 -8.00 -14.62
C ASN A 780 -20.35 -8.85 -13.39
N HIS A 781 -19.06 -9.20 -13.23
CA HIS A 781 -18.54 -10.03 -12.12
C HIS A 781 -19.24 -11.39 -11.95
N THR A 782 -19.79 -11.95 -13.02
CA THR A 782 -20.55 -13.22 -13.04
C THR A 782 -19.81 -14.37 -13.75
N ALA A 783 -18.52 -14.18 -14.05
CA ALA A 783 -17.67 -15.19 -14.69
C ALA A 783 -17.19 -16.27 -13.70
N TYR A 784 -18.11 -17.03 -13.09
CA TYR A 784 -17.83 -18.17 -12.22
C TYR A 784 -18.54 -19.44 -12.69
N ALA A 785 -18.04 -20.62 -12.26
CA ALA A 785 -18.39 -21.89 -12.86
C ALA A 785 -19.67 -22.50 -12.26
N ALA A 786 -19.92 -22.25 -10.98
CA ALA A 786 -21.11 -22.75 -10.27
C ALA A 786 -22.13 -21.61 -10.09
N PRO A 787 -23.28 -21.61 -10.81
CA PRO A 787 -24.32 -20.60 -10.61
C PRO A 787 -24.85 -20.62 -9.17
N HIS A 788 -25.33 -19.45 -8.72
CA HIS A 788 -25.89 -19.21 -7.39
C HIS A 788 -26.73 -20.40 -6.90
N LEU A 789 -26.31 -21.00 -5.79
CA LEU A 789 -26.96 -22.16 -5.20
C LEU A 789 -28.21 -21.70 -4.45
N GLN A 790 -29.34 -21.51 -5.15
CA GLN A 790 -30.61 -21.17 -4.49
C GLN A 790 -30.93 -22.21 -3.40
N GLY A 791 -30.76 -21.81 -2.13
CA GLY A 791 -31.05 -22.61 -0.95
C GLY A 791 -30.06 -23.73 -0.62
N GLN A 792 -28.87 -23.79 -1.25
CA GLN A 792 -27.83 -24.75 -0.87
C GLN A 792 -26.55 -24.05 -0.43
N ASN A 793 -25.82 -24.66 0.52
CA ASN A 793 -24.56 -24.12 1.02
C ASN A 793 -23.41 -25.02 0.58
N PHE A 794 -22.32 -24.43 0.06
CA PHE A 794 -21.05 -25.13 -0.12
C PHE A 794 -20.18 -25.01 1.14
N GLY A 795 -19.07 -25.74 1.19
CA GLY A 795 -18.20 -25.76 2.38
C GLY A 795 -18.46 -26.92 3.34
N LYS A 796 -17.45 -27.27 4.14
CA LYS A 796 -17.60 -28.28 5.20
C LYS A 796 -18.47 -27.68 6.32
N ARG A 797 -19.62 -28.31 6.63
CA ARG A 797 -20.36 -28.02 7.87
C ARG A 797 -19.49 -28.43 9.06
N HIS A 798 -18.78 -27.46 9.66
CA HIS A 798 -17.82 -27.71 10.75
C HIS A 798 -18.48 -28.14 12.07
N ASN A 799 -19.80 -28.00 12.20
CA ASN A 799 -20.55 -28.39 13.39
C ASN A 799 -20.99 -29.86 13.35
N LYS A 800 -20.54 -30.65 14.32
CA LYS A 800 -21.11 -31.97 14.60
C LYS A 800 -22.26 -31.81 15.58
N THR A 801 -23.49 -31.88 15.07
CA THR A 801 -24.70 -31.89 15.91
C THR A 801 -24.75 -33.11 16.83
N HIS A 802 -24.13 -34.23 16.44
CA HIS A 802 -24.12 -35.48 17.18
C HIS A 802 -22.72 -35.96 17.58
N THR A 803 -22.51 -36.18 18.88
CA THR A 803 -21.28 -36.72 19.49
C THR A 803 -21.50 -38.12 20.08
N LEU A 804 -20.46 -38.72 20.65
CA LEU A 804 -20.52 -40.07 21.22
C LEU A 804 -21.45 -40.11 22.45
N CYS A 805 -22.46 -40.97 22.43
CA CYS A 805 -23.34 -41.18 23.56
C CYS A 805 -22.69 -42.11 24.60
N ARG A 806 -22.65 -41.67 25.87
CA ARG A 806 -22.11 -42.44 27.00
C ARG A 806 -22.82 -43.78 27.23
N ARG A 807 -24.12 -43.89 26.92
CA ARG A 807 -24.90 -45.12 27.12
C ARG A 807 -24.74 -46.13 25.99
N CYS A 808 -24.90 -45.70 24.74
CA CYS A 808 -24.96 -46.63 23.60
C CYS A 808 -23.68 -46.67 22.75
N GLY A 809 -22.69 -45.82 23.04
CA GLY A 809 -21.41 -45.74 22.32
C GLY A 809 -21.52 -45.23 20.88
N ARG A 810 -22.71 -44.87 20.40
CA ARG A 810 -22.90 -44.34 19.03
C ARG A 810 -22.71 -42.83 19.00
N ARG A 811 -22.26 -42.30 17.86
CA ARG A 811 -22.23 -40.86 17.58
C ARG A 811 -23.65 -40.33 17.30
N SER A 812 -24.45 -40.24 18.35
CA SER A 812 -25.87 -39.88 18.28
C SER A 812 -26.34 -39.04 19.47
N LEU A 813 -25.44 -38.56 20.33
CA LEU A 813 -25.78 -37.61 21.40
C LEU A 813 -25.85 -36.20 20.81
N HIS A 814 -27.04 -35.60 20.80
CA HIS A 814 -27.18 -34.25 20.26
C HIS A 814 -26.60 -33.22 21.24
N VAL A 815 -25.72 -32.34 20.77
CA VAL A 815 -24.98 -31.40 21.63
C VAL A 815 -25.92 -30.40 22.31
N GLN A 816 -26.80 -29.74 21.55
CA GLN A 816 -27.75 -28.75 22.10
C GLN A 816 -28.92 -29.38 22.87
N LYS A 817 -29.56 -30.43 22.33
CA LYS A 817 -30.71 -31.08 22.98
C LYS A 817 -30.33 -31.91 24.21
N HIS A 818 -29.03 -32.10 24.45
CA HIS A 818 -28.48 -33.00 25.45
C HIS A 818 -29.08 -34.42 25.42
N GLU A 819 -29.68 -34.82 24.30
CA GLU A 819 -30.44 -36.06 24.17
C GLU A 819 -29.87 -36.92 23.03
N CYS A 820 -29.73 -38.21 23.29
CA CYS A 820 -29.28 -39.18 22.30
C CYS A 820 -30.42 -39.58 21.37
N SER A 821 -30.31 -39.21 20.10
CA SER A 821 -31.29 -39.56 19.07
C SER A 821 -31.46 -41.08 18.93
N SER A 822 -30.41 -41.87 19.18
CA SER A 822 -30.50 -43.33 19.12
C SER A 822 -31.16 -43.94 20.35
N CYS A 823 -30.60 -43.77 21.56
CA CYS A 823 -31.06 -44.52 22.74
C CYS A 823 -31.90 -43.71 23.73
N GLY A 824 -32.08 -42.40 23.50
CA GLY A 824 -32.85 -41.52 24.38
C GLY A 824 -32.13 -41.08 25.65
N TYR A 825 -30.83 -41.38 25.83
CA TYR A 825 -30.05 -40.86 26.97
C TYR A 825 -30.18 -39.32 27.03
N PRO A 826 -30.48 -38.68 28.18
CA PRO A 826 -30.42 -39.24 29.53
C PRO A 826 -31.68 -39.95 30.04
N ALA A 827 -32.79 -39.97 29.29
CA ALA A 827 -34.04 -40.60 29.73
C ALA A 827 -33.83 -42.02 30.23
N ALA A 828 -34.51 -42.41 31.31
CA ALA A 828 -34.33 -43.71 31.96
C ALA A 828 -34.66 -44.89 31.02
N LYS A 829 -35.70 -44.74 30.20
CA LYS A 829 -36.13 -45.76 29.23
C LYS A 829 -35.37 -45.62 27.92
N THR A 830 -34.96 -46.74 27.34
CA THR A 830 -34.33 -46.75 26.00
C THR A 830 -35.36 -46.40 24.94
N ARG A 831 -35.06 -45.38 24.12
CA ARG A 831 -35.91 -44.96 22.99
C ARG A 831 -36.09 -46.11 21.99
N LYS A 832 -37.36 -46.40 21.64
CA LYS A 832 -37.76 -47.41 20.65
C LYS A 832 -38.36 -46.72 19.43
N PHE A 833 -38.03 -47.21 18.23
CA PHE A 833 -38.59 -46.73 16.98
C PHE A 833 -39.59 -47.77 16.47
N ASN A 834 -40.87 -47.49 16.65
CA ASN A 834 -41.92 -48.45 16.25
C ASN A 834 -42.01 -48.65 14.74
N TRP A 835 -41.56 -47.65 13.97
CA TRP A 835 -41.51 -47.63 12.52
C TRP A 835 -40.31 -48.38 11.89
N SER A 836 -39.33 -48.87 12.67
CA SER A 836 -38.16 -49.57 12.12
C SER A 836 -37.96 -50.93 12.77
N GLU A 837 -38.35 -52.00 12.07
CA GLU A 837 -38.10 -53.38 12.52
C GLU A 837 -36.61 -53.69 12.68
N LYS A 838 -35.78 -53.25 11.73
CA LYS A 838 -34.31 -53.37 11.82
C LYS A 838 -33.77 -52.60 13.02
N GLY A 839 -34.35 -51.43 13.35
CA GLY A 839 -34.03 -50.66 14.54
C GLY A 839 -34.33 -51.39 15.85
N LYS A 840 -35.48 -52.08 15.91
CA LYS A 840 -35.87 -52.95 17.05
C LYS A 840 -34.91 -54.13 17.19
N ARG A 841 -34.63 -54.86 16.09
CA ARG A 841 -33.73 -56.03 16.09
C ARG A 841 -32.30 -55.68 16.53
N ARG A 842 -31.75 -54.53 16.09
CA ARG A 842 -30.40 -54.09 16.46
C ARG A 842 -30.21 -53.67 17.93
N LYS A 843 -31.30 -53.61 18.71
CA LYS A 843 -31.29 -53.17 20.12
C LYS A 843 -31.98 -54.17 21.06
N THR A 844 -32.34 -55.35 20.56
CA THR A 844 -32.99 -56.38 21.38
C THR A 844 -31.96 -57.09 22.28
N THR A 845 -32.46 -57.69 23.35
CA THR A 845 -31.65 -58.59 24.20
C THR A 845 -31.14 -59.74 23.34
N GLY A 846 -29.82 -59.96 23.29
CA GLY A 846 -29.20 -60.92 22.37
C GLY A 846 -28.05 -60.35 21.56
N THR A 847 -28.13 -59.07 21.17
CA THR A 847 -27.17 -58.48 20.21
C THR A 847 -25.85 -58.01 20.85
N GLY A 848 -25.81 -57.89 22.17
CA GLY A 848 -24.61 -57.49 22.93
C GLY A 848 -23.87 -58.68 23.53
N ARG A 849 -22.83 -58.42 24.32
CA ARG A 849 -22.02 -59.47 24.98
C ARG A 849 -22.78 -60.32 25.99
N MET A 850 -23.95 -59.85 26.47
CA MET A 850 -24.79 -60.53 27.43
C MET A 850 -24.02 -61.11 28.63
N ARG A 851 -23.01 -60.41 29.16
CA ARG A 851 -22.02 -61.01 30.11
C ARG A 851 -22.68 -61.75 31.27
N TYR A 852 -23.73 -61.17 31.85
CA TYR A 852 -24.53 -61.82 32.90
C TYR A 852 -25.34 -62.98 32.34
N LEU A 853 -26.28 -62.71 31.42
CA LEU A 853 -27.19 -63.69 30.83
C LEU A 853 -26.49 -64.85 30.12
N LYS A 854 -25.26 -64.70 29.64
CA LYS A 854 -24.48 -65.77 29.02
C LYS A 854 -24.11 -66.86 30.03
N THR A 855 -23.92 -66.48 31.29
CA THR A 855 -23.58 -67.42 32.37
C THR A 855 -24.81 -67.94 33.10
N VAL A 856 -25.95 -67.24 33.03
CA VAL A 856 -27.17 -67.61 33.75
C VAL A 856 -27.70 -69.00 33.36
N PRO A 857 -27.82 -69.38 32.07
CA PRO A 857 -28.22 -70.74 31.69
C PRO A 857 -27.26 -71.80 32.23
N ARG A 858 -25.95 -71.51 32.23
CA ARG A 858 -24.94 -72.41 32.80
C ARG A 858 -25.09 -72.53 34.32
N LYS A 859 -25.30 -71.42 35.02
CA LYS A 859 -25.56 -71.40 36.47
C LYS A 859 -26.86 -72.10 36.81
N PHE A 860 -27.93 -71.88 36.04
CA PHE A 860 -29.22 -72.53 36.20
C PHE A 860 -29.11 -74.04 36.04
N LYS A 861 -28.42 -74.51 34.98
CA LYS A 861 -28.08 -75.94 34.81
C LYS A 861 -27.24 -76.51 35.97
N ASN A 862 -26.47 -75.65 36.64
CA ASN A 862 -25.65 -75.99 37.80
C ASN A 862 -26.36 -75.70 39.15
N GLY A 863 -27.68 -75.50 39.17
CA GLY A 863 -28.44 -75.23 40.41
C GLY A 863 -28.01 -73.95 41.16
N PHE A 864 -27.44 -72.97 40.44
CA PHE A 864 -26.85 -71.73 40.98
C PHE A 864 -25.73 -71.92 42.01
N GLN A 865 -25.12 -73.11 42.07
CA GLN A 865 -24.00 -73.39 42.96
C GLN A 865 -22.78 -72.52 42.58
N SER A 866 -22.14 -71.93 43.58
CA SER A 866 -20.91 -71.13 43.45
C SER A 866 -19.72 -71.86 44.09
N GLY A 867 -18.62 -72.05 43.35
CA GLY A 867 -17.42 -72.79 43.79
C GLY A 867 -17.08 -73.95 42.86
N GLU A 868 -15.99 -74.67 43.14
CA GLU A 868 -15.66 -75.92 42.44
C GLU A 868 -16.69 -77.01 42.80
N PRO A 869 -17.18 -77.80 41.82
CA PRO A 869 -18.14 -78.86 42.11
C PRO A 869 -17.52 -79.94 43.01
N LYS A 870 -18.30 -80.51 43.93
CA LYS A 870 -17.88 -81.67 44.74
C LYS A 870 -17.43 -82.78 43.77
N ASN A 871 -16.15 -83.17 43.86
CA ASN A 871 -15.41 -84.14 43.02
C ASN A 871 -14.71 -83.60 41.75
N ALA A 872 -14.50 -82.28 41.62
CA ALA A 872 -13.60 -81.76 40.59
C ALA A 872 -12.15 -82.26 40.81
N ARG A 873 -11.58 -82.98 39.83
CA ARG A 873 -10.14 -83.30 39.82
C ARG A 873 -9.34 -82.03 39.44
N GLY A 874 -9.09 -81.17 40.40
CA GLY A 874 -8.18 -80.02 40.32
C GLY A 874 -7.00 -80.23 41.28
N LEU A 875 -5.80 -79.86 40.84
CA LEU A 875 -4.53 -80.06 41.53
C LEU A 875 -4.54 -79.53 42.97
N ASN A 876 -4.15 -80.39 43.92
CA ASN A 876 -3.76 -80.00 45.27
C ASN A 876 -2.73 -78.86 45.19
N LYS A 877 -3.08 -77.68 45.70
CA LYS A 877 -2.09 -76.65 46.03
C LYS A 877 -1.24 -77.18 47.17
N VAL A 878 -0.04 -77.63 46.82
CA VAL A 878 1.06 -77.82 47.77
C VAL A 878 1.38 -76.45 48.38
N SER A 879 1.41 -76.42 49.71
CA SER A 879 2.02 -75.38 50.53
C SER A 879 3.52 -75.29 50.21
N THR A 880 3.99 -74.12 49.80
CA THR A 880 5.39 -73.73 49.98
C THR A 880 5.42 -72.46 50.82
N GLU A 881 5.81 -72.64 52.07
CA GLU A 881 6.47 -71.61 52.86
C GLU A 881 7.81 -71.28 52.18
N ALA A 882 7.94 -70.03 51.75
CA ALA A 882 9.13 -69.16 51.81
C ALA A 882 8.72 -67.78 51.28
#